data_AF-A0A0G4IMW1-F1
#
_entry.id   AF-A0A0G4IMW1-F1
#
_cell.length_a   1.000
_cell.length_b   1.000
_cell.length_c   1.000
_cell.angle_alpha   90.00
_cell.angle_beta   90.00
_cell.angle_gamma   90.00
#
_symmetry.space_group_name_H-M   'P 1'
#
loop_
_entity.id
_entity.type
_entity.pdbx_description
1 polymer ?
#
loop_
_entity_poly.entity_id
_entity_poly.type
_entity_poly.pdbx_seq_one_letter_code
_entity_poly.pdbx_strand_id
1 'polypeptide(L)'
;MTKTLATGENGKRVNGHKERLAVWSGYFNKTLHERQDQLALVFPGIDPTSLDGGGLTGPLADVMIENCIGTLGVPLGVAPTFIINDTHYVVPMAIEEPSVIAAASGAAKLIAAHGGFSAQSTRSIMTGQVQIVDLPDVMTACQIVNKNRDTLISAANAFCASMQARGGGVIDIVPRVVEKRTLSEAFLVVHIQMDVCESMGANVVNTVAEGVAPAIVELVGGRAALRILSNMCLERRASSSFRIPFDALSWKGVHGATVAKLIVEAYEFAESDPFRAATHNKGIMNGIDAVAVATGQDWRAIEASAHSWACRNGYYGSITSYALDGDALVGSIEMPIAVGVKGGALHTHPVYRFTMELLGGPSSADLAQIIVSVGLAQNFAALRALAVEGIQRGHMSLHARNIAVAAGAASDLVPEVATYMTRRNMVSLAVATEYLEAHRLMTEVSLPASKTSERRAQPSTFHLQVDASTGFTVKLNVVVPTLGARQPVHMFLKRGVEAHPLQEALLGSGKDAAWISTVYDNIDMIRLASKNTPRENVHLLNKLKLACVAFNLISHNLMQNWPAKTGAVLQAMLATPAVAPRDLFRKMDKAEYPPGLALGLPLLVMLEQMFLCSIEQWVHKTTLMVSSLKGELRAMIECVARKPLFSVSIADASSDVDLLNAFMSSGHSKRWPASFFLLCDALAMDPTTLTAQRIDLLHRVGEFFEFEAMFAHDCSRFDRDQGDERVPNIYKAFLDARRLQHSAKSLARYRDAVDSLCMGKRLAIIEQGHADEIPFDVELLLKASRHLRQYYGQTVMSGDLTPRSSTSERSQ
;
A
#
# COMPACT_ATOMS: atom_id res chain seq x y z
N MET A 1 14.62 21.48 7.20
CA MET A 1 13.89 22.19 8.28
C MET A 1 14.25 21.73 9.70
N THR A 2 15.24 20.85 9.88
CA THR A 2 15.82 20.51 11.21
C THR A 2 16.66 21.64 11.84
N LYS A 3 16.99 22.70 11.09
CA LYS A 3 17.70 23.90 11.58
C LYS A 3 16.80 25.01 12.16
N THR A 4 15.46 24.95 12.01
CA THR A 4 14.59 26.14 12.20
C THR A 4 13.74 26.13 13.48
N LEU A 5 14.12 25.40 14.52
CA LEU A 5 13.48 25.48 15.85
C LEU A 5 14.39 26.17 16.89
N ALA A 6 15.36 26.98 16.44
CA ALA A 6 16.35 27.62 17.30
C ALA A 6 16.29 29.15 17.20
N THR A 7 15.13 29.77 17.42
CA THR A 7 15.04 31.20 17.77
C THR A 7 13.85 31.43 18.71
N GLY A 8 14.08 31.21 20.00
CA GLY A 8 13.23 31.72 21.07
C GLY A 8 13.98 32.82 21.80
N GLU A 9 13.49 34.06 21.68
CA GLU A 9 13.96 35.21 22.45
C GLU A 9 13.72 34.98 23.94
N ASN A 10 14.76 34.52 24.64
CA ASN A 10 15.14 34.90 26.01
C ASN A 10 16.21 33.93 26.50
N GLY A 11 17.36 34.46 26.90
CA GLY A 11 18.58 33.73 27.26
C GLY A 11 18.47 32.83 28.49
N LYS A 12 17.76 31.71 28.38
CA LYS A 12 17.91 30.51 29.21
C LYS A 12 18.04 29.30 28.28
N ARG A 13 19.17 28.60 28.32
CA ARG A 13 19.33 27.25 27.71
C ARG A 13 18.41 26.28 28.44
N VAL A 14 17.11 26.29 28.10
CA VAL A 14 16.17 25.23 28.46
C VAL A 14 16.44 24.05 27.53
N ASN A 15 16.29 22.85 28.08
CA ASN A 15 16.85 21.58 27.63
C ASN A 15 16.22 21.10 26.30
N GLY A 16 16.59 21.69 25.16
CA GLY A 16 15.97 21.47 23.84
C GLY A 16 15.96 20.02 23.34
N HIS A 17 16.85 19.16 23.85
CA HIS A 17 16.83 17.72 23.57
C HIS A 17 15.64 17.00 24.23
N LYS A 18 15.23 17.41 25.44
CA LYS A 18 14.11 16.79 26.15
C LYS A 18 12.77 17.05 25.45
N GLU A 19 12.56 18.26 24.94
CA GLU A 19 11.33 18.62 24.22
C GLU A 19 11.23 17.89 22.87
N ARG A 20 12.35 17.78 22.12
CA ARG A 20 12.39 17.02 20.84
C ARG A 20 12.12 15.53 21.03
N LEU A 21 12.60 14.94 22.13
CA LEU A 21 12.35 13.54 22.46
C LEU A 21 10.93 13.30 23.01
N ALA A 22 10.30 14.31 23.63
CA ALA A 22 8.96 14.18 24.21
C ALA A 22 7.89 13.90 23.16
N VAL A 23 8.04 14.44 21.95
CA VAL A 23 7.14 14.19 20.82
C VAL A 23 6.99 12.69 20.56
N TRP A 24 8.07 11.91 20.69
CA TRP A 24 8.10 10.47 20.42
C TRP A 24 7.64 9.59 21.59
N SER A 25 7.09 10.18 22.65
CA SER A 25 6.59 9.43 23.79
C SER A 25 5.44 8.49 23.37
N GLY A 26 5.52 7.23 23.81
CA GLY A 26 4.51 6.22 23.50
C GLY A 26 4.47 5.75 22.04
N TYR A 27 5.42 6.15 21.18
CA TYR A 27 5.42 5.80 19.75
C TYR A 27 5.29 4.29 19.48
N PHE A 28 5.95 3.46 20.29
CA PHE A 28 5.89 1.99 20.15
C PHE A 28 4.51 1.37 20.47
N ASN A 29 3.67 2.07 21.24
CA ASN A 29 2.32 1.62 21.60
C ASN A 29 1.25 2.05 20.58
N LYS A 30 1.57 3.02 19.71
CA LYS A 30 0.66 3.53 18.69
C LYS A 30 0.40 2.50 17.58
N THR A 31 -0.77 2.58 16.96
CA THR A 31 -1.12 1.87 15.72
C THR A 31 -0.26 2.35 14.56
N LEU A 32 -0.26 1.61 13.44
CA LEU A 32 0.48 2.00 12.23
C LEU A 32 0.06 3.39 11.74
N HIS A 33 -1.24 3.66 11.67
CA HIS A 33 -1.78 4.93 11.18
C HIS A 33 -1.38 6.10 12.09
N GLU A 34 -1.54 5.95 13.41
CA GLU A 34 -1.12 6.98 14.37
C GLU A 34 0.40 7.27 14.31
N ARG A 35 1.22 6.27 13.98
CA ARG A 35 2.66 6.46 13.76
C ARG A 35 2.95 7.23 12.49
N GLN A 36 2.21 6.96 11.41
CA GLN A 36 2.31 7.69 10.13
C GLN A 36 1.84 9.14 10.30
N ASP A 37 0.72 9.39 10.98
CA ASP A 37 0.21 10.73 11.27
C ASP A 37 1.24 11.53 12.08
N GLN A 38 1.81 10.91 13.11
CA GLN A 38 2.85 11.55 13.90
C GLN A 38 4.12 11.86 13.09
N LEU A 39 4.52 10.98 12.18
CA LEU A 39 5.63 11.26 11.26
C LEU A 39 5.31 12.43 10.33
N ALA A 40 4.11 12.49 9.75
CA ALA A 40 3.66 13.59 8.91
C ALA A 40 3.60 14.92 9.66
N LEU A 41 3.22 14.91 10.94
CA LEU A 41 3.23 16.11 11.79
C LEU A 41 4.65 16.64 12.04
N VAL A 42 5.63 15.75 12.25
CA VAL A 42 7.02 16.16 12.50
C VAL A 42 7.75 16.52 11.20
N PHE A 43 7.39 15.87 10.10
CA PHE A 43 7.97 16.04 8.78
C PHE A 43 6.90 16.38 7.73
N PRO A 44 6.34 17.61 7.73
CA PRO A 44 5.22 17.98 6.86
C PRO A 44 5.54 17.99 5.37
N GLY A 45 6.83 17.90 5.00
CA GLY A 45 7.27 17.76 3.60
C GLY A 45 7.30 16.31 3.10
N ILE A 46 7.00 15.34 3.95
CA ILE A 46 7.10 13.92 3.65
C ILE A 46 5.69 13.31 3.68
N ASP A 47 5.29 12.63 2.59
CA ASP A 47 3.99 11.96 2.45
C ASP A 47 4.14 10.45 2.79
N PRO A 48 3.65 9.96 3.94
CA PRO A 48 3.76 8.55 4.32
C PRO A 48 3.02 7.59 3.38
N THR A 49 2.10 8.07 2.53
CA THR A 49 1.39 7.23 1.56
C THR A 49 2.32 6.67 0.48
N SER A 50 3.51 7.27 0.28
CA SER A 50 4.53 6.70 -0.62
C SER A 50 5.11 5.36 -0.14
N LEU A 51 4.82 4.96 1.12
CA LEU A 51 5.22 3.68 1.69
C LEU A 51 4.22 2.56 1.40
N ASP A 52 3.03 2.87 0.87
CA ASP A 52 2.00 1.87 0.59
C ASP A 52 2.48 0.88 -0.48
N GLY A 53 2.27 -0.41 -0.23
CA GLY A 53 2.75 -1.49 -1.10
C GLY A 53 4.28 -1.62 -1.20
N GLY A 54 5.04 -0.99 -0.29
CA GLY A 54 6.51 -1.02 -0.31
C GLY A 54 7.16 -0.02 -1.26
N GLY A 55 6.36 0.85 -1.91
CA GLY A 55 6.84 1.99 -2.72
C GLY A 55 7.76 1.65 -3.90
N LEU A 56 7.84 0.38 -4.31
CA LEU A 56 8.55 -0.11 -5.50
C LEU A 56 7.55 -0.76 -6.46
N THR A 57 7.40 -0.19 -7.65
CA THR A 57 6.50 -0.75 -8.68
C THR A 57 7.16 -1.92 -9.41
N GLY A 58 6.37 -2.87 -9.91
CA GLY A 58 6.87 -4.00 -10.70
C GLY A 58 7.77 -3.59 -11.87
N PRO A 59 7.37 -2.63 -12.72
CA PRO A 59 8.22 -2.16 -13.83
C PRO A 59 9.54 -1.54 -13.36
N LEU A 60 9.54 -0.82 -12.24
CA LEU A 60 10.78 -0.25 -11.71
C LEU A 60 11.70 -1.33 -11.14
N ALA A 61 11.13 -2.35 -10.47
CA ALA A 61 11.88 -3.50 -10.00
C ALA A 61 12.53 -4.29 -11.15
N ASP A 62 11.83 -4.46 -12.28
CA ASP A 62 12.32 -5.15 -13.47
C ASP A 62 13.49 -4.44 -14.16
N VAL A 63 13.59 -3.11 -14.03
CA VAL A 63 14.75 -2.34 -14.51
C VAL A 63 15.94 -2.43 -13.55
N MET A 64 15.71 -2.74 -12.27
CA MET A 64 16.76 -2.78 -11.25
C MET A 64 17.58 -4.08 -11.27
N ILE A 65 16.97 -5.20 -11.65
CA ILE A 65 17.59 -6.53 -11.64
C ILE A 65 17.10 -7.39 -12.82
N GLU A 66 17.85 -8.42 -13.17
CA GLU A 66 17.46 -9.39 -14.21
C GLU A 66 16.46 -10.42 -13.68
N ASN A 67 15.61 -10.95 -14.58
CA ASN A 67 14.62 -12.01 -14.29
C ASN A 67 13.67 -11.65 -13.13
N CYS A 68 13.26 -10.38 -13.03
CA CYS A 68 12.33 -9.93 -12.00
C CYS A 68 10.94 -10.55 -12.21
N ILE A 69 10.40 -11.18 -11.16
CA ILE A 69 9.05 -11.78 -11.16
C ILE A 69 8.09 -11.10 -10.17
N GLY A 70 8.57 -10.08 -9.44
CA GLY A 70 7.81 -9.38 -8.41
C GLY A 70 8.70 -8.72 -7.36
N THR A 71 8.09 -8.22 -6.29
CA THR A 71 8.77 -7.55 -5.18
C THR A 71 8.58 -8.30 -3.86
N LEU A 72 9.61 -8.28 -3.00
CA LEU A 72 9.56 -8.80 -1.64
C LEU A 72 9.61 -7.61 -0.66
N GLY A 73 8.55 -7.42 0.12
CA GLY A 73 8.49 -6.37 1.13
C GLY A 73 9.19 -6.76 2.44
N VAL A 74 9.97 -5.84 3.00
CA VAL A 74 10.58 -5.96 4.35
C VAL A 74 9.97 -4.89 5.25
N PRO A 75 9.61 -5.19 6.52
CA PRO A 75 9.03 -4.20 7.43
C PRO A 75 9.93 -2.99 7.62
N LEU A 76 9.37 -1.79 7.42
CA LEU A 76 10.04 -0.51 7.67
C LEU A 76 9.52 0.12 8.97
N GLY A 77 10.44 0.46 9.87
CA GLY A 77 10.16 1.22 11.10
C GLY A 77 11.15 2.35 11.29
N VAL A 78 10.99 3.07 12.41
CA VAL A 78 11.89 4.18 12.78
C VAL A 78 12.36 4.06 14.23
N ALA A 79 13.60 4.46 14.47
CA ALA A 79 14.18 4.66 15.79
C ALA A 79 14.35 6.18 16.04
N PRO A 80 13.42 6.83 16.77
CA PRO A 80 13.28 8.28 16.75
C PRO A 80 14.14 9.03 17.79
N THR A 81 15.08 8.37 18.46
CA THR A 81 15.69 8.88 19.70
C THR A 81 17.21 9.07 19.63
N PHE A 82 17.79 9.03 18.43
CA PHE A 82 19.23 9.20 18.24
C PHE A 82 19.63 10.67 18.35
N ILE A 83 20.66 10.95 19.14
CA ILE A 83 21.37 12.23 19.17
C ILE A 83 22.83 11.92 18.86
N ILE A 84 23.33 12.42 17.74
CA ILE A 84 24.70 12.19 17.25
C ILE A 84 25.31 13.55 16.95
N ASN A 85 26.45 13.88 17.57
CA ASN A 85 27.09 15.18 17.44
C ASN A 85 26.10 16.34 17.66
N ASP A 86 25.35 16.27 18.77
CA ASP A 86 24.27 17.21 19.15
C ASP A 86 23.09 17.34 18.17
N THR A 87 23.06 16.52 17.11
CA THR A 87 22.00 16.52 16.11
C THR A 87 21.02 15.38 16.36
N HIS A 88 19.72 15.70 16.38
CA HIS A 88 18.66 14.71 16.57
C HIS A 88 18.28 14.06 15.23
N TYR A 89 18.23 12.74 15.21
CA TYR A 89 17.90 11.92 14.04
C TYR A 89 16.71 10.99 14.32
N VAL A 90 15.84 10.86 13.32
CA VAL A 90 14.83 9.81 13.25
C VAL A 90 15.32 8.77 12.27
N VAL A 91 15.89 7.67 12.79
CA VAL A 91 16.62 6.71 11.96
C VAL A 91 15.65 5.67 11.37
N PRO A 92 15.49 5.58 10.05
CA PRO A 92 14.71 4.52 9.42
C PRO A 92 15.48 3.20 9.45
N MET A 93 14.75 2.11 9.70
CA MET A 93 15.30 0.76 9.83
C MET A 93 14.36 -0.23 9.15
N ALA A 94 14.86 -1.01 8.19
CA ALA A 94 14.13 -2.03 7.45
C ALA A 94 14.65 -3.42 7.84
N ILE A 95 13.88 -4.18 8.61
CA ILE A 95 14.28 -5.50 9.10
C ILE A 95 13.07 -6.34 9.52
N GLU A 96 13.14 -7.65 9.32
CA GLU A 96 12.12 -8.63 9.71
C GLU A 96 12.29 -9.12 11.16
N GLU A 97 13.50 -9.01 11.72
CA GLU A 97 13.80 -9.51 13.05
C GLU A 97 13.11 -8.67 14.15
N PRO A 98 12.29 -9.30 15.00
CA PRO A 98 11.65 -8.63 16.13
C PRO A 98 12.65 -8.01 17.10
N SER A 99 12.20 -7.02 17.87
CA SER A 99 12.97 -6.34 18.92
C SER A 99 14.14 -5.48 18.46
N VAL A 100 14.65 -5.61 17.23
CA VAL A 100 15.83 -4.86 16.76
C VAL A 100 15.62 -3.36 16.86
N ILE A 101 14.59 -2.82 16.21
CA ILE A 101 14.30 -1.37 16.23
C ILE A 101 13.99 -0.87 17.65
N ALA A 102 13.34 -1.69 18.47
CA ALA A 102 13.02 -1.36 19.85
C ALA A 102 14.28 -1.30 20.73
N ALA A 103 15.22 -2.22 20.54
CA ALA A 103 16.51 -2.26 21.23
C ALA A 103 17.36 -1.03 20.86
N ALA A 104 17.51 -0.74 19.56
CA ALA A 104 18.19 0.46 19.07
C ALA A 104 17.58 1.73 19.67
N SER A 105 16.25 1.87 19.62
CA SER A 105 15.54 3.03 20.18
C SER A 105 15.70 3.15 21.69
N GLY A 106 15.63 2.04 22.42
CA GLY A 106 15.77 2.03 23.88
C GLY A 106 17.19 2.44 24.32
N ALA A 107 18.21 1.91 23.63
CA ALA A 107 19.60 2.28 23.86
C ALA A 107 19.86 3.75 23.50
N ALA A 108 19.43 4.18 22.33
CA ALA A 108 19.60 5.56 21.86
C ALA A 108 18.95 6.56 22.83
N LYS A 109 17.75 6.27 23.34
CA LYS A 109 17.08 7.11 24.35
C LYS A 109 17.89 7.25 25.65
N LEU A 110 18.50 6.17 26.14
CA LEU A 110 19.34 6.21 27.34
C LEU A 110 20.62 7.02 27.09
N ILE A 111 21.28 6.77 25.96
CA ILE A 111 22.52 7.46 25.58
C ILE A 111 22.26 8.95 25.35
N ALA A 112 21.18 9.29 24.66
CA ALA A 112 20.72 10.67 24.44
C ALA A 112 20.51 11.45 25.74
N ALA A 113 20.04 10.79 26.82
CA ALA A 113 19.87 11.44 28.12
C ALA A 113 21.20 11.84 28.79
N HIS A 114 22.34 11.33 28.30
CA HIS A 114 23.68 11.52 28.88
C HIS A 114 24.69 12.10 27.87
N GLY A 115 24.21 12.84 26.87
CA GLY A 115 25.06 13.55 25.90
C GLY A 115 25.05 12.97 24.48
N GLY A 116 24.37 11.83 24.26
CA GLY A 116 24.28 11.24 22.93
C GLY A 116 25.57 10.55 22.49
N PHE A 117 25.72 10.40 21.18
CA PHE A 117 26.89 9.81 20.54
C PHE A 117 27.84 10.89 20.02
N SER A 118 29.14 10.65 20.17
CA SER A 118 30.19 11.40 19.46
C SER A 118 30.71 10.54 18.33
N ALA A 119 30.56 11.01 17.08
CA ALA A 119 30.91 10.26 15.89
C ALA A 119 31.75 11.08 14.89
N GLN A 120 32.58 10.40 14.12
CA GLN A 120 33.42 10.99 13.08
C GLN A 120 33.67 9.97 11.95
N SER A 121 34.01 10.46 10.77
CA SER A 121 34.36 9.63 9.61
C SER A 121 35.63 10.12 8.93
N THR A 122 36.40 9.21 8.36
CA THR A 122 37.51 9.55 7.47
C THR A 122 36.99 9.96 6.09
N ARG A 123 37.90 10.27 5.16
CA ARG A 123 37.55 10.55 3.77
C ARG A 123 36.96 9.31 3.08
N SER A 124 36.14 9.54 2.06
CA SER A 124 35.52 8.50 1.23
C SER A 124 36.53 7.83 0.27
N ILE A 125 37.57 7.20 0.81
CA ILE A 125 38.62 6.56 0.02
C ILE A 125 38.29 5.09 -0.26
N MET A 126 38.09 4.76 -1.52
CA MET A 126 37.91 3.38 -2.00
C MET A 126 39.18 2.87 -2.66
N THR A 127 39.42 1.56 -2.56
CA THR A 127 40.58 0.91 -3.18
C THR A 127 40.15 0.12 -4.42
N GLY A 128 40.71 0.46 -5.58
CA GLY A 128 40.72 -0.39 -6.78
C GLY A 128 41.95 -1.29 -6.80
N GLN A 129 41.86 -2.47 -7.41
CA GLN A 129 42.98 -3.40 -7.55
C GLN A 129 43.16 -3.77 -9.01
N VAL A 130 44.40 -3.65 -9.49
CA VAL A 130 44.84 -4.21 -10.76
C VAL A 130 45.85 -5.31 -10.47
N GLN A 131 45.47 -6.55 -10.75
CA GLN A 131 46.36 -7.71 -10.60
C GLN A 131 47.18 -7.88 -11.87
N ILE A 132 48.50 -7.86 -11.75
CA ILE A 132 49.44 -8.16 -12.85
C ILE A 132 50.13 -9.49 -12.56
N VAL A 133 50.00 -10.42 -13.50
CA VAL A 133 50.59 -11.76 -13.47
C VAL A 133 51.59 -11.93 -14.61
N ASP A 134 52.26 -13.08 -14.66
CA ASP A 134 53.23 -13.43 -15.71
C ASP A 134 54.43 -12.44 -15.77
N LEU A 135 54.84 -11.95 -14.60
CA LEU A 135 55.98 -11.03 -14.45
C LEU A 135 57.29 -11.81 -14.23
N PRO A 136 58.36 -11.51 -14.98
CA PRO A 136 59.66 -12.15 -14.78
C PRO A 136 60.32 -11.71 -13.45
N ASP A 137 60.12 -10.46 -13.03
CA ASP A 137 60.60 -9.94 -11.75
C ASP A 137 59.56 -8.98 -11.13
N VAL A 138 58.86 -9.47 -10.12
CA VAL A 138 57.79 -8.74 -9.42
C VAL A 138 58.33 -7.58 -8.58
N MET A 139 59.56 -7.70 -8.05
CA MET A 139 60.17 -6.66 -7.23
C MET A 139 60.57 -5.47 -8.09
N THR A 140 61.19 -5.72 -9.24
CA THR A 140 61.51 -4.68 -10.22
C THR A 140 60.25 -4.00 -10.74
N ALA A 141 59.20 -4.77 -11.06
CA ALA A 141 57.91 -4.21 -11.48
C ALA A 141 57.30 -3.28 -10.40
N CYS A 142 57.37 -3.66 -9.13
CA CYS A 142 56.91 -2.83 -8.01
C CYS A 142 57.66 -1.49 -7.93
N GLN A 143 58.99 -1.50 -8.12
CA GLN A 143 59.80 -0.28 -8.15
C GLN A 143 59.46 0.63 -9.34
N ILE A 144 59.19 0.04 -10.51
CA ILE A 144 58.79 0.80 -11.71
C ILE A 144 57.45 1.51 -11.49
N VAL A 145 56.45 0.83 -10.92
CA VAL A 145 55.16 1.44 -10.58
C VAL A 145 55.35 2.60 -9.59
N ASN A 146 56.15 2.39 -8.53
CA ASN A 146 56.44 3.44 -7.56
C ASN A 146 57.14 4.66 -8.19
N LYS A 147 58.10 4.44 -9.09
CA LYS A 147 58.82 5.52 -9.79
C LYS A 147 57.90 6.33 -10.71
N ASN A 148 56.88 5.69 -11.29
CA ASN A 148 55.94 6.32 -12.22
C ASN A 148 54.58 6.65 -11.58
N ARG A 149 54.51 6.67 -10.24
CA ARG A 149 53.26 6.84 -9.47
C ARG A 149 52.48 8.07 -9.89
N ASP A 150 53.11 9.24 -9.97
CA ASP A 150 52.41 10.50 -10.32
C ASP A 150 51.86 10.47 -11.75
N THR A 151 52.65 9.95 -12.70
CA THR A 151 52.21 9.75 -14.10
C THR A 151 51.00 8.82 -14.18
N LEU A 152 51.04 7.71 -13.43
CA LEU A 152 49.92 6.77 -13.37
C LEU A 152 48.69 7.37 -12.68
N ILE A 153 48.86 8.19 -11.65
CA ILE A 153 47.76 8.93 -11.01
C ILE A 153 47.11 9.89 -12.01
N SER A 154 47.91 10.64 -12.78
CA SER A 154 47.40 11.52 -13.84
C SER A 154 46.64 10.74 -14.92
N ALA A 155 47.19 9.61 -15.37
CA ALA A 155 46.55 8.74 -16.36
C ALA A 155 45.24 8.14 -15.83
N ALA A 156 45.24 7.63 -14.60
CA ALA A 156 44.06 7.04 -13.96
C ALA A 156 42.93 8.07 -13.80
N ASN A 157 43.28 9.31 -13.46
CA ASN A 157 42.33 10.39 -13.30
C ASN A 157 41.64 10.84 -14.60
N ALA A 158 42.25 10.60 -15.77
CA ALA A 158 41.60 10.86 -17.06
C ALA A 158 40.30 10.03 -17.23
N PHE A 159 40.21 8.86 -16.61
CA PHE A 159 39.03 7.99 -16.63
C PHE A 159 37.94 8.42 -15.63
N CYS A 160 38.20 9.41 -14.77
CA CYS A 160 37.24 9.91 -13.79
C CYS A 160 37.19 11.44 -13.69
N ALA A 161 37.35 12.14 -14.83
CA ALA A 161 37.36 13.60 -14.91
C ALA A 161 36.18 14.29 -14.20
N SER A 162 34.97 13.70 -14.29
CA SER A 162 33.79 14.19 -13.57
C SER A 162 33.94 14.14 -12.04
N MET A 163 34.63 13.12 -11.51
CA MET A 163 34.93 13.00 -10.07
C MET A 163 35.99 14.01 -9.64
N GLN A 164 37.04 14.19 -10.44
CA GLN A 164 38.05 15.22 -10.20
C GLN A 164 37.45 16.63 -10.14
N ALA A 165 36.53 16.95 -11.05
CA ALA A 165 35.86 18.25 -11.07
C ALA A 165 35.07 18.54 -9.77
N ARG A 166 34.73 17.51 -8.99
CA ARG A 166 34.06 17.62 -7.68
C ARG A 166 35.02 17.59 -6.48
N GLY A 167 36.33 17.54 -6.71
CA GLY A 167 37.36 17.47 -5.67
C GLY A 167 37.73 16.05 -5.23
N GLY A 168 37.22 15.02 -5.91
CA GLY A 168 37.62 13.62 -5.70
C GLY A 168 38.66 13.15 -6.71
N GLY A 169 38.65 11.86 -7.04
CA GLY A 169 39.56 11.26 -8.02
C GLY A 169 40.62 10.35 -7.38
N VAL A 170 41.52 9.83 -8.21
CA VAL A 170 42.65 9.01 -7.76
C VAL A 170 43.63 9.90 -7.01
N ILE A 171 43.87 9.56 -5.75
CA ILE A 171 44.78 10.26 -4.85
C ILE A 171 46.09 9.51 -4.65
N ASP A 172 46.10 8.20 -4.90
CA ASP A 172 47.27 7.37 -4.68
C ASP A 172 47.25 6.10 -5.55
N ILE A 173 48.44 5.59 -5.88
CA ILE A 173 48.69 4.28 -6.46
C ILE A 173 49.81 3.60 -5.65
N VAL A 174 49.49 2.42 -5.10
CA VAL A 174 50.38 1.66 -4.21
C VAL A 174 50.57 0.23 -4.75
N PRO A 175 51.74 -0.12 -5.28
CA PRO A 175 52.05 -1.49 -5.67
C PRO A 175 52.31 -2.38 -4.45
N ARG A 176 51.84 -3.63 -4.51
CA ARG A 176 52.05 -4.65 -3.49
C ARG A 176 52.45 -5.97 -4.14
N VAL A 177 53.47 -6.60 -3.59
CA VAL A 177 53.82 -7.97 -3.93
C VAL A 177 52.95 -8.92 -3.10
N VAL A 178 52.28 -9.85 -3.77
CA VAL A 178 51.43 -10.84 -3.12
C VAL A 178 51.94 -12.23 -3.46
N GLU A 179 52.32 -12.97 -2.43
CA GLU A 179 52.78 -14.35 -2.55
C GLU A 179 51.60 -15.31 -2.68
N LYS A 180 51.70 -16.28 -3.59
CA LYS A 180 50.74 -17.37 -3.68
C LYS A 180 50.89 -18.28 -2.46
N ARG A 181 49.77 -18.67 -1.83
CA ARG A 181 49.82 -19.57 -0.65
C ARG A 181 50.30 -20.98 -0.97
N THR A 182 50.18 -21.43 -2.21
CA THR A 182 50.40 -22.82 -2.62
C THR A 182 51.63 -23.00 -3.52
N LEU A 183 52.30 -21.92 -3.92
CA LEU A 183 53.44 -21.93 -4.84
C LEU A 183 54.44 -20.86 -4.40
N SER A 184 55.75 -21.10 -4.61
CA SER A 184 56.81 -20.10 -4.40
C SER A 184 56.85 -19.05 -5.52
N GLU A 185 55.69 -18.54 -5.91
CA GLU A 185 55.51 -17.53 -6.94
C GLU A 185 54.76 -16.33 -6.35
N ALA A 186 55.09 -15.13 -6.83
CA ALA A 186 54.40 -13.91 -6.45
C ALA A 186 53.75 -13.25 -7.68
N PHE A 187 52.79 -12.38 -7.43
CA PHE A 187 52.23 -11.50 -8.44
C PHE A 187 52.14 -10.07 -7.88
N LEU A 188 52.03 -9.11 -8.79
CA LEU A 188 51.89 -7.71 -8.42
C LEU A 188 50.41 -7.36 -8.31
N VAL A 189 50.03 -6.67 -7.25
CA VAL A 189 48.73 -6.02 -7.13
C VAL A 189 48.96 -4.52 -6.98
N VAL A 190 48.46 -3.76 -7.93
CA VAL A 190 48.49 -2.30 -7.87
C VAL A 190 47.18 -1.81 -7.24
N HIS A 191 47.26 -1.27 -6.03
CA HIS A 191 46.14 -0.60 -5.38
C HIS A 191 46.00 0.82 -5.92
N ILE A 192 44.78 1.22 -6.25
CA ILE A 192 44.41 2.57 -6.68
C ILE A 192 43.53 3.15 -5.58
N GLN A 193 44.03 4.12 -4.83
CA GLN A 193 43.24 4.80 -3.80
C GLN A 193 42.52 5.98 -4.43
N MET A 194 41.21 6.00 -4.32
CA MET A 194 40.35 6.96 -4.98
C MET A 194 39.37 7.59 -4.00
N ASP A 195 39.33 8.91 -3.94
CA ASP A 195 38.27 9.65 -3.27
C ASP A 195 37.02 9.66 -4.15
N VAL A 196 35.95 9.03 -3.65
CA VAL A 196 34.69 8.85 -4.39
C VAL A 196 33.59 9.82 -3.94
N CYS A 197 33.94 10.82 -3.13
CA CYS A 197 33.04 11.87 -2.63
C CYS A 197 31.78 11.27 -1.98
N GLU A 198 30.61 11.61 -2.54
CA GLU A 198 29.28 11.23 -2.05
C GLU A 198 28.76 9.89 -2.61
N SER A 199 29.57 9.16 -3.37
CA SER A 199 29.18 7.86 -3.95
C SER A 199 29.73 6.67 -3.16
N MET A 200 29.15 5.49 -3.34
CA MET A 200 29.76 4.26 -2.83
C MET A 200 31.08 3.98 -3.55
N GLY A 201 31.09 4.14 -4.89
CA GLY A 201 32.32 4.18 -5.68
C GLY A 201 32.64 2.92 -6.50
N ALA A 202 31.90 1.83 -6.39
CA ALA A 202 32.21 0.56 -7.08
C ALA A 202 32.43 0.71 -8.59
N ASN A 203 31.45 1.27 -9.32
CA ASN A 203 31.53 1.37 -10.78
C ASN A 203 32.68 2.25 -11.23
N VAL A 204 32.87 3.42 -10.62
CA VAL A 204 33.92 4.36 -11.03
C VAL A 204 35.32 3.82 -10.71
N VAL A 205 35.50 3.15 -9.57
CA VAL A 205 36.76 2.50 -9.21
C VAL A 205 37.10 1.39 -10.20
N ASN A 206 36.12 0.59 -10.62
CA ASN A 206 36.31 -0.44 -11.64
C ASN A 206 36.70 0.17 -12.99
N THR A 207 35.98 1.21 -13.45
CA THR A 207 36.31 1.92 -14.70
C THR A 207 37.74 2.47 -14.68
N VAL A 208 38.16 3.06 -13.57
CA VAL A 208 39.53 3.58 -13.41
C VAL A 208 40.55 2.45 -13.42
N ALA A 209 40.30 1.35 -12.69
CA ALA A 209 41.18 0.19 -12.66
C ALA A 209 41.32 -0.46 -14.05
N GLU A 210 40.23 -0.55 -14.80
CA GLU A 210 40.23 -1.03 -16.18
C GLU A 210 40.99 -0.10 -17.12
N GLY A 211 40.75 1.21 -17.00
CA GLY A 211 41.37 2.23 -17.85
C GLY A 211 42.89 2.36 -17.65
N VAL A 212 43.37 2.28 -16.40
CA VAL A 212 44.82 2.42 -16.11
C VAL A 212 45.62 1.14 -16.32
N ALA A 213 44.96 -0.03 -16.35
CA ALA A 213 45.65 -1.32 -16.46
C ALA A 213 46.57 -1.45 -17.70
N PRO A 214 46.19 -1.00 -18.92
CA PRO A 214 47.10 -1.02 -20.06
C PRO A 214 48.38 -0.22 -19.84
N ALA A 215 48.29 0.97 -19.24
CA ALA A 215 49.46 1.81 -18.95
C ALA A 215 50.38 1.15 -17.90
N ILE A 216 49.82 0.45 -16.92
CA ILE A 216 50.61 -0.33 -15.96
C ILE A 216 51.35 -1.46 -16.69
N VAL A 217 50.65 -2.24 -17.52
CA VAL A 217 51.24 -3.36 -18.29
C VAL A 217 52.33 -2.87 -19.25
N GLU A 218 52.14 -1.73 -19.91
CA GLU A 218 53.16 -1.13 -20.77
C GLU A 218 54.45 -0.80 -20.01
N LEU A 219 54.33 -0.33 -18.77
CA LEU A 219 55.47 0.03 -17.93
C LEU A 219 56.22 -1.18 -17.38
N VAL A 220 55.51 -2.23 -16.96
CA VAL A 220 56.12 -3.36 -16.21
C VAL A 220 56.13 -4.69 -16.94
N GLY A 221 55.46 -4.79 -18.08
CA GLY A 221 55.20 -6.05 -18.78
C GLY A 221 54.13 -6.91 -18.09
N GLY A 222 54.18 -8.22 -18.36
CA GLY A 222 53.22 -9.18 -17.82
C GLY A 222 51.82 -9.03 -18.41
N ARG A 223 50.81 -9.47 -17.66
CA ARG A 223 49.41 -9.47 -18.09
C ARG A 223 48.49 -9.00 -16.97
N ALA A 224 47.61 -8.06 -17.28
CA ALA A 224 46.54 -7.66 -16.35
C ALA A 224 45.46 -8.75 -16.27
N ALA A 225 45.21 -9.25 -15.06
CA ALA A 225 44.17 -10.20 -14.73
C ALA A 225 42.92 -9.48 -14.19
N LEU A 226 42.69 -9.48 -12.88
CA LEU A 226 41.55 -8.80 -12.27
C LEU A 226 41.75 -7.28 -12.19
N ARG A 227 40.68 -6.54 -12.46
CA ARG A 227 40.56 -5.08 -12.33
C ARG A 227 39.25 -4.79 -11.60
N ILE A 228 39.32 -4.64 -10.28
CA ILE A 228 38.12 -4.67 -9.44
C ILE A 228 38.34 -3.91 -8.15
N LEU A 229 37.29 -3.29 -7.59
CA LEU A 229 37.36 -2.73 -6.24
C LEU A 229 37.65 -3.79 -5.18
N SER A 230 38.20 -3.35 -4.04
CA SER A 230 38.23 -4.12 -2.81
C SER A 230 37.13 -3.65 -1.87
N ASN A 231 36.32 -4.57 -1.34
CA ASN A 231 35.36 -4.25 -0.27
C ASN A 231 36.04 -4.11 1.10
N MET A 232 37.32 -4.51 1.24
CA MET A 232 38.10 -4.26 2.46
C MET A 232 38.61 -2.81 2.49
N CYS A 233 37.69 -1.86 2.71
CA CYS A 233 37.93 -0.42 2.58
C CYS A 233 38.55 0.18 3.86
N LEU A 234 39.78 -0.23 4.20
CA LEU A 234 40.41 0.16 5.47
C LEU A 234 40.58 1.67 5.65
N GLU A 235 40.63 2.45 4.58
CA GLU A 235 40.80 3.91 4.64
C GLU A 235 39.48 4.69 4.78
N ARG A 236 38.33 4.04 4.58
CA ARG A 236 36.99 4.64 4.65
C ARG A 236 36.26 4.16 5.90
N ARG A 237 36.62 4.74 7.04
CA ARG A 237 36.16 4.34 8.37
C ARG A 237 35.21 5.36 8.95
N ALA A 238 34.26 4.88 9.74
CA ALA A 238 33.50 5.69 10.66
C ALA A 238 33.66 5.16 12.08
N SER A 239 33.63 6.06 13.04
CA SER A 239 33.69 5.74 14.46
C SER A 239 32.60 6.45 15.23
N SER A 240 32.15 5.83 16.31
CA SER A 240 31.18 6.40 17.24
C SER A 240 31.47 5.94 18.66
N SER A 241 31.13 6.76 19.63
CA SER A 241 31.32 6.48 21.05
C SER A 241 30.23 7.12 21.90
N PHE A 242 30.02 6.58 23.09
CA PHE A 242 29.17 7.16 24.12
C PHE A 242 29.80 7.00 25.50
N ARG A 243 29.32 7.80 26.46
CA ARG A 243 29.66 7.68 27.89
C ARG A 243 28.38 7.68 28.72
N ILE A 244 28.21 6.73 29.63
CA ILE A 244 27.08 6.68 30.56
C ILE A 244 27.59 6.51 32.00
N PRO A 245 27.26 7.43 32.93
CA PRO A 245 27.56 7.27 34.36
C PRO A 245 26.88 6.04 34.97
N PHE A 246 27.49 5.42 35.98
CA PHE A 246 26.95 4.24 36.66
C PHE A 246 25.55 4.48 37.22
N ASP A 247 25.29 5.65 37.81
CA ASP A 247 23.98 5.98 38.38
C ASP A 247 22.83 5.86 37.37
N ALA A 248 23.12 6.09 36.08
CA ALA A 248 22.17 6.01 34.99
C ALA A 248 22.07 4.64 34.31
N LEU A 249 23.01 3.73 34.59
CA LEU A 249 23.05 2.38 34.00
C LEU A 249 22.19 1.36 34.72
N SER A 250 21.75 1.68 35.94
CA SER A 250 20.91 0.82 36.77
C SER A 250 19.73 0.26 35.96
N TRP A 251 19.52 -1.06 36.05
CA TRP A 251 18.52 -1.72 35.23
C TRP A 251 17.93 -2.93 35.92
N LYS A 252 16.58 -3.00 35.93
CA LYS A 252 15.82 -4.14 36.45
C LYS A 252 16.25 -4.60 37.84
N GLY A 253 16.55 -3.64 38.71
CA GLY A 253 16.98 -3.88 40.09
C GLY A 253 18.47 -4.14 40.28
N VAL A 254 19.27 -4.21 39.21
CA VAL A 254 20.73 -4.31 39.28
C VAL A 254 21.35 -2.92 39.27
N HIS A 255 22.26 -2.67 40.21
CA HIS A 255 23.00 -1.42 40.35
C HIS A 255 23.89 -1.17 39.13
N GLY A 256 23.94 0.07 38.63
CA GLY A 256 24.59 0.37 37.35
C GLY A 256 26.09 0.09 37.29
N ALA A 257 26.83 0.20 38.41
CA ALA A 257 28.23 -0.22 38.46
C ALA A 257 28.40 -1.73 38.18
N THR A 258 27.47 -2.56 38.67
CA THR A 258 27.45 -4.00 38.39
C THR A 258 27.06 -4.25 36.94
N VAL A 259 26.07 -3.52 36.40
CA VAL A 259 25.69 -3.62 34.98
C VAL A 259 26.89 -3.29 34.07
N ALA A 260 27.62 -2.21 34.37
CA ALA A 260 28.80 -1.81 33.61
C ALA A 260 29.88 -2.90 33.61
N LYS A 261 30.17 -3.47 34.79
CA LYS A 261 31.12 -4.58 34.92
C LYS A 261 30.72 -5.79 34.08
N LEU A 262 29.46 -6.22 34.16
CA LEU A 262 28.96 -7.38 33.40
C LEU A 262 28.99 -7.13 31.88
N ILE A 263 28.79 -5.89 31.42
CA ILE A 263 28.95 -5.52 30.01
C ILE A 263 30.40 -5.68 29.56
N VAL A 264 31.35 -5.22 30.39
CA VAL A 264 32.80 -5.38 30.10
C VAL A 264 33.18 -6.86 30.07
N GLU A 265 32.73 -7.67 31.03
CA GLU A 265 32.96 -9.13 31.04
C GLU A 265 32.38 -9.81 29.77
N ALA A 266 31.19 -9.40 29.33
CA ALA A 266 30.58 -9.92 28.10
C ALA A 266 31.32 -9.48 26.82
N TYR A 267 31.90 -8.27 26.82
CA TYR A 267 32.79 -7.78 25.77
C TYR A 267 34.11 -8.56 25.74
N GLU A 268 34.75 -8.76 26.89
CA GLU A 268 36.01 -9.53 27.01
C GLU A 268 35.83 -10.97 26.51
N PHE A 269 34.67 -11.58 26.76
CA PHE A 269 34.33 -12.88 26.17
C PHE A 269 34.26 -12.83 24.65
N ALA A 270 33.66 -11.79 24.06
CA ALA A 270 33.61 -11.62 22.61
C ALA A 270 34.98 -11.33 21.99
N GLU A 271 35.88 -10.67 22.71
CA GLU A 271 37.27 -10.44 22.25
C GLU A 271 38.13 -11.70 22.34
N SER A 272 37.83 -12.60 23.28
CA SER A 272 38.66 -13.76 23.60
C SER A 272 38.22 -15.05 22.90
N ASP A 273 37.00 -15.10 22.35
CA ASP A 273 36.44 -16.28 21.67
C ASP A 273 35.76 -15.91 20.33
N PRO A 274 36.23 -16.42 19.17
CA PRO A 274 35.63 -16.12 17.87
C PRO A 274 34.18 -16.59 17.75
N PHE A 275 33.79 -17.65 18.47
CA PHE A 275 32.40 -18.14 18.48
C PHE A 275 31.47 -17.08 19.09
N ARG A 276 31.91 -16.45 20.18
CA ARG A 276 31.17 -15.33 20.78
C ARG A 276 31.27 -14.08 19.93
N ALA A 277 32.46 -13.75 19.41
CA ALA A 277 32.68 -12.62 18.50
C ALA A 277 31.71 -12.63 17.31
N ALA A 278 31.45 -13.79 16.72
CA ALA A 278 30.53 -13.92 15.59
C ALA A 278 29.11 -13.47 15.97
N THR A 279 28.62 -13.93 17.12
CA THR A 279 27.29 -13.55 17.63
C THR A 279 27.23 -12.09 18.08
N HIS A 280 28.32 -11.59 18.67
CA HIS A 280 28.48 -10.21 19.09
C HIS A 280 28.41 -9.25 17.91
N ASN A 281 29.17 -9.54 16.85
CA ASN A 281 29.21 -8.74 15.63
C ASN A 281 27.89 -8.87 14.84
N LYS A 282 27.26 -10.05 14.76
CA LYS A 282 25.90 -10.20 14.22
C LYS A 282 24.91 -9.23 14.88
N GLY A 283 25.00 -9.08 16.20
CA GLY A 283 24.18 -8.13 16.95
C GLY A 283 24.42 -6.67 16.55
N ILE A 284 25.65 -6.28 16.20
CA ILE A 284 25.96 -4.97 15.62
C ILE A 284 25.29 -4.84 14.24
N MET A 285 25.45 -5.86 13.40
CA MET A 285 24.98 -5.87 12.02
C MET A 285 23.46 -5.83 11.90
N ASN A 286 22.71 -6.38 12.86
CA ASN A 286 21.26 -6.20 12.96
C ASN A 286 20.83 -4.73 12.89
N GLY A 287 21.59 -3.83 13.51
CA GLY A 287 21.32 -2.39 13.47
C GLY A 287 21.83 -1.75 12.17
N ILE A 288 23.06 -2.07 11.78
CA ILE A 288 23.72 -1.50 10.60
C ILE A 288 22.97 -1.85 9.32
N ASP A 289 22.67 -3.13 9.10
CA ASP A 289 22.02 -3.62 7.90
C ASP A 289 20.59 -3.09 7.79
N ALA A 290 19.88 -2.97 8.92
CA ALA A 290 18.55 -2.41 8.92
C ALA A 290 18.53 -0.96 8.40
N VAL A 291 19.54 -0.16 8.74
CA VAL A 291 19.69 1.21 8.20
C VAL A 291 20.17 1.17 6.76
N ALA A 292 21.11 0.29 6.43
CA ALA A 292 21.64 0.14 5.07
C ALA A 292 20.53 -0.20 4.07
N VAL A 293 19.69 -1.19 4.37
CA VAL A 293 18.52 -1.58 3.57
C VAL A 293 17.53 -0.42 3.47
N ALA A 294 17.19 0.22 4.59
CA ALA A 294 16.24 1.34 4.59
C ALA A 294 16.71 2.54 3.76
N THR A 295 18.02 2.71 3.60
CA THR A 295 18.64 3.82 2.87
C THR A 295 19.24 3.40 1.52
N GLY A 296 18.90 2.20 1.02
CA GLY A 296 19.27 1.71 -0.31
C GLY A 296 20.75 1.45 -0.51
N GLN A 297 21.49 1.18 0.56
CA GLN A 297 22.92 0.86 0.52
C GLN A 297 23.16 -0.63 0.27
N ASP A 298 24.33 -0.97 -0.26
CA ASP A 298 24.75 -2.38 -0.40
C ASP A 298 25.21 -2.93 0.95
N TRP A 299 24.30 -3.58 1.67
CA TRP A 299 24.61 -4.17 2.98
C TRP A 299 25.64 -5.30 2.89
N ARG A 300 25.77 -6.00 1.74
CA ARG A 300 26.76 -7.08 1.57
C ARG A 300 28.17 -6.50 1.53
N ALA A 301 28.36 -5.35 0.89
CA ALA A 301 29.63 -4.65 0.90
C ALA A 301 30.02 -4.19 2.31
N ILE A 302 29.05 -3.68 3.07
CA ILE A 302 29.24 -3.27 4.48
C ILE A 302 29.61 -4.50 5.33
N GLU A 303 28.84 -5.58 5.28
CA GLU A 303 29.09 -6.84 6.00
C GLU A 303 30.47 -7.43 5.70
N ALA A 304 30.83 -7.55 4.42
CA ALA A 304 32.14 -8.06 4.01
C ALA A 304 33.29 -7.23 4.60
N SER A 305 33.12 -5.90 4.61
CA SER A 305 34.11 -4.98 5.16
C SER A 305 34.19 -5.06 6.70
N ALA A 306 33.05 -5.19 7.37
CA ALA A 306 32.90 -5.30 8.82
C ALA A 306 33.60 -6.55 9.35
N HIS A 307 33.29 -7.69 8.76
CA HIS A 307 33.83 -8.98 9.19
C HIS A 307 35.31 -9.14 8.81
N SER A 308 35.76 -8.55 7.69
CA SER A 308 37.20 -8.48 7.36
C SER A 308 37.96 -7.56 8.33
N TRP A 309 37.33 -6.48 8.77
CA TRP A 309 37.90 -5.59 9.79
C TRP A 309 38.02 -6.29 11.15
N ALA A 310 37.03 -7.09 11.53
CA ALA A 310 37.03 -7.87 12.77
C ALA A 310 38.20 -8.88 12.85
N CYS A 311 38.74 -9.34 11.71
CA CYS A 311 39.88 -10.25 11.66
C CYS A 311 41.19 -9.66 11.13
N ARG A 312 41.28 -8.33 10.97
CA ARG A 312 42.44 -7.64 10.37
C ARG A 312 43.79 -7.93 11.06
N ASN A 313 43.76 -8.29 12.33
CA ASN A 313 44.96 -8.61 13.12
C ASN A 313 45.29 -10.12 13.14
N GLY A 314 44.68 -10.92 12.27
CA GLY A 314 44.89 -12.38 12.20
C GLY A 314 44.03 -13.19 13.16
N TYR A 315 43.18 -12.54 13.95
CA TYR A 315 42.23 -13.17 14.87
C TYR A 315 40.88 -12.46 14.75
N TYR A 316 39.79 -13.22 14.65
CA TYR A 316 38.44 -12.69 14.52
C TYR A 316 37.86 -12.33 15.91
N GLY A 317 37.83 -11.02 16.22
CA GLY A 317 37.35 -10.47 17.50
C GLY A 317 36.14 -9.55 17.36
N SER A 318 35.89 -8.73 18.39
CA SER A 318 34.84 -7.71 18.42
C SER A 318 35.18 -6.51 17.54
N ILE A 319 34.15 -5.92 16.94
CA ILE A 319 34.26 -4.62 16.23
C ILE A 319 34.13 -3.44 17.21
N THR A 320 33.54 -3.66 18.37
CA THR A 320 33.32 -2.65 19.43
C THR A 320 34.30 -2.84 20.57
N SER A 321 34.51 -1.79 21.37
CA SER A 321 35.26 -1.86 22.63
C SER A 321 34.43 -1.28 23.77
N TYR A 322 34.54 -1.87 24.95
CA TYR A 322 33.92 -1.36 26.18
C TYR A 322 34.95 -1.25 27.28
N ALA A 323 34.92 -0.15 28.01
CA ALA A 323 35.81 0.09 29.14
C ALA A 323 35.07 0.85 30.25
N LEU A 324 35.60 0.71 31.47
CA LEU A 324 35.23 1.58 32.59
C LEU A 324 36.19 2.77 32.62
N ASP A 325 35.64 3.97 32.65
CA ASP A 325 36.40 5.21 32.81
C ASP A 325 35.85 5.99 34.01
N GLY A 326 36.54 5.87 35.14
CA GLY A 326 36.09 6.38 36.42
C GLY A 326 34.76 5.75 36.84
N ASP A 327 33.73 6.57 36.97
CA ASP A 327 32.36 6.21 37.36
C ASP A 327 31.42 6.02 36.16
N ALA A 328 31.96 5.80 34.96
CA ALA A 328 31.19 5.67 33.74
C ALA A 328 31.59 4.45 32.89
N LEU A 329 30.61 3.91 32.15
CA LEU A 329 30.85 2.98 31.06
C LEU A 329 31.06 3.77 29.77
N VAL A 330 32.13 3.45 29.05
CA VAL A 330 32.43 3.98 27.71
C VAL A 330 32.32 2.83 26.72
N GLY A 331 31.54 3.04 25.66
CA GLY A 331 31.43 2.14 24.52
C GLY A 331 31.89 2.84 23.26
N SER A 332 32.64 2.15 22.40
CA SER A 332 33.10 2.68 21.11
C SER A 332 33.02 1.64 19.99
N ILE A 333 32.88 2.11 18.77
CA ILE A 333 32.95 1.32 17.53
C ILE A 333 33.81 2.06 16.52
N GLU A 334 34.63 1.33 15.76
CA GLU A 334 35.28 1.84 14.56
C GLU A 334 35.30 0.72 13.52
N MET A 335 34.84 1.00 12.30
CA MET A 335 34.86 0.05 11.19
C MET A 335 34.77 0.74 9.83
N PRO A 336 35.17 0.06 8.75
CA PRO A 336 34.89 0.51 7.39
C PRO A 336 33.39 0.63 7.11
N ILE A 337 32.97 1.73 6.46
CA ILE A 337 31.59 1.93 6.01
C ILE A 337 31.60 2.58 4.62
N ALA A 338 31.37 1.77 3.60
CA ALA A 338 31.32 2.22 2.20
C ALA A 338 29.87 2.48 1.75
N VAL A 339 29.37 3.69 2.00
CA VAL A 339 27.99 4.11 1.66
C VAL A 339 27.98 5.33 0.73
N GLY A 340 26.95 5.47 -0.10
CA GLY A 340 26.78 6.60 -1.00
C GLY A 340 25.40 7.25 -0.86
N VAL A 341 25.35 8.56 -1.08
CA VAL A 341 24.08 9.33 -1.18
C VAL A 341 23.81 9.77 -2.62
N LYS A 342 24.69 9.37 -3.55
CA LYS A 342 24.58 9.53 -5.01
C LYS A 342 24.86 8.20 -5.71
N GLY A 343 24.10 7.94 -6.79
CA GLY A 343 24.25 6.75 -7.63
C GLY A 343 23.38 5.56 -7.21
N GLY A 344 23.33 4.53 -8.06
CA GLY A 344 22.50 3.34 -7.84
C GLY A 344 21.00 3.63 -7.88
N ALA A 345 20.22 2.80 -7.18
CA ALA A 345 18.76 2.90 -7.11
C ALA A 345 18.23 4.04 -6.19
N LEU A 346 19.13 4.81 -5.57
CA LEU A 346 18.79 5.84 -4.57
C LEU A 346 17.90 6.96 -5.10
N HIS A 347 18.01 7.27 -6.39
CA HIS A 347 17.20 8.33 -7.03
C HIS A 347 15.94 7.81 -7.72
N THR A 348 15.90 6.52 -8.04
CA THR A 348 14.79 5.92 -8.78
C THR A 348 13.72 5.36 -7.85
N HIS A 349 14.10 4.89 -6.65
CA HIS A 349 13.17 4.31 -5.69
C HIS A 349 12.57 5.37 -4.73
N PRO A 350 11.24 5.59 -4.74
CA PRO A 350 10.57 6.59 -3.90
C PRO A 350 10.81 6.45 -2.39
N VAL A 351 10.92 5.20 -1.88
CA VAL A 351 11.13 4.93 -0.46
C VAL A 351 12.52 5.39 0.00
N TYR A 352 13.57 5.22 -0.80
CA TYR A 352 14.91 5.69 -0.42
C TYR A 352 14.98 7.22 -0.36
N ARG A 353 14.25 7.91 -1.23
CA ARG A 353 14.09 9.36 -1.12
C ARG A 353 13.43 9.74 0.20
N PHE A 354 12.30 9.10 0.53
CA PHE A 354 11.59 9.30 1.79
C PHE A 354 12.50 9.08 3.02
N THR A 355 13.23 7.96 3.07
CA THR A 355 14.05 7.61 4.24
C THR A 355 15.28 8.50 4.38
N MET A 356 15.88 8.93 3.27
CA MET A 356 16.97 9.91 3.27
C MET A 356 16.50 11.30 3.70
N GLU A 357 15.29 11.72 3.29
CA GLU A 357 14.67 12.98 3.75
C GLU A 357 14.34 12.92 5.25
N LEU A 358 13.89 11.76 5.76
CA LEU A 358 13.66 11.53 7.19
C LEU A 358 14.94 11.68 8.03
N LEU A 359 16.09 11.27 7.48
CA LEU A 359 17.41 11.49 8.07
C LEU A 359 17.91 12.94 7.95
N GLY A 360 17.18 13.81 7.24
CA GLY A 360 17.55 15.21 7.02
C GLY A 360 18.48 15.43 5.82
N GLY A 361 18.59 14.48 4.90
CA GLY A 361 19.45 14.55 3.71
C GLY A 361 20.94 14.56 4.04
N PRO A 362 21.47 13.52 4.73
CA PRO A 362 22.87 13.46 5.16
C PRO A 362 23.85 13.40 3.98
N SER A 363 25.11 13.81 4.21
CA SER A 363 26.23 13.43 3.35
C SER A 363 26.59 11.95 3.53
N SER A 364 27.43 11.39 2.64
CA SER A 364 27.99 10.03 2.79
C SER A 364 28.71 9.86 4.13
N ALA A 365 29.46 10.88 4.56
CA ALA A 365 30.13 10.93 5.86
C ALA A 365 29.14 10.90 7.03
N ASP A 366 28.10 11.73 7.00
CA ASP A 366 27.07 11.76 8.04
C ASP A 366 26.30 10.43 8.11
N LEU A 367 25.95 9.86 6.95
CA LEU A 367 25.27 8.55 6.88
C LEU A 367 26.13 7.45 7.49
N ALA A 368 27.44 7.44 7.22
CA ALA A 368 28.36 6.48 7.81
C ALA A 368 28.40 6.61 9.35
N GLN A 369 28.45 7.84 9.87
CA GLN A 369 28.42 8.12 11.32
C GLN A 369 27.10 7.67 11.97
N ILE A 370 25.97 7.88 11.30
CA ILE A 370 24.65 7.41 11.75
C ILE A 370 24.64 5.88 11.83
N ILE A 371 25.09 5.20 10.78
CA ILE A 371 25.11 3.73 10.71
C ILE A 371 25.95 3.12 11.84
N VAL A 372 27.17 3.59 12.07
CA VAL A 372 28.01 3.04 13.16
C VAL A 372 27.44 3.35 14.54
N SER A 373 26.82 4.52 14.73
CA SER A 373 26.17 4.87 15.99
C SER A 373 24.98 3.94 16.29
N VAL A 374 24.22 3.56 15.26
CA VAL A 374 23.13 2.57 15.36
C VAL A 374 23.69 1.19 15.70
N GLY A 375 24.76 0.76 15.04
CA GLY A 375 25.44 -0.49 15.36
C GLY A 375 25.92 -0.57 16.81
N LEU A 376 26.53 0.52 17.32
CA LEU A 376 26.96 0.61 18.71
C LEU A 376 25.77 0.60 19.68
N ALA A 377 24.69 1.32 19.38
CA ALA A 377 23.46 1.30 20.18
C ALA A 377 22.87 -0.11 20.27
N GLN A 378 22.82 -0.81 19.13
CA GLN A 378 22.27 -2.16 19.03
C GLN A 378 23.10 -3.16 19.84
N ASN A 379 24.42 -3.05 19.76
CA ASN A 379 25.32 -3.88 20.54
C ASN A 379 25.21 -3.62 22.04
N PHE A 380 25.19 -2.36 22.46
CA PHE A 380 24.99 -2.01 23.87
C PHE A 380 23.67 -2.56 24.40
N ALA A 381 22.57 -2.46 23.65
CA ALA A 381 21.29 -3.02 24.05
C ALA A 381 21.37 -4.54 24.25
N ALA A 382 22.04 -5.25 23.34
CA ALA A 382 22.21 -6.71 23.41
C ALA A 382 23.08 -7.13 24.59
N LEU A 383 24.23 -6.48 24.80
CA LEU A 383 25.13 -6.76 25.92
C LEU A 383 24.45 -6.50 27.25
N ARG A 384 23.80 -5.34 27.40
CA ARG A 384 23.06 -4.99 28.61
C ARG A 384 22.05 -6.10 28.92
N ALA A 385 21.26 -6.54 27.92
CA ALA A 385 20.20 -7.56 28.09
C ALA A 385 20.76 -8.93 28.48
N LEU A 386 21.83 -9.37 27.80
CA LEU A 386 22.50 -10.64 28.10
C LEU A 386 23.14 -10.65 29.49
N ALA A 387 23.77 -9.55 29.87
CA ALA A 387 24.45 -9.39 31.14
C ALA A 387 23.48 -9.48 32.34
N VAL A 388 22.29 -8.88 32.24
CA VAL A 388 21.40 -8.71 33.40
C VAL A 388 20.27 -9.75 33.47
N GLU A 389 19.68 -10.15 32.34
CA GLU A 389 18.46 -10.97 32.33
C GLU A 389 18.54 -12.26 31.52
N GLY A 390 19.41 -12.30 30.50
CA GLY A 390 19.31 -13.26 29.40
C GLY A 390 18.22 -12.87 28.39
N ILE A 391 18.53 -12.98 27.08
CA ILE A 391 17.69 -12.48 25.97
C ILE A 391 16.27 -13.08 25.96
N GLN A 392 16.11 -14.31 26.45
CA GLN A 392 14.87 -15.08 26.31
C GLN A 392 13.67 -14.36 26.95
N ARG A 393 13.79 -13.79 28.16
CA ARG A 393 12.64 -13.13 28.83
C ARG A 393 12.12 -11.90 28.08
N GLY A 394 13.00 -11.15 27.40
CA GLY A 394 12.61 -9.98 26.59
C GLY A 394 12.03 -10.34 25.23
N HIS A 395 12.59 -11.35 24.56
CA HIS A 395 12.10 -11.85 23.26
C HIS A 395 10.76 -12.56 23.34
N MET A 396 10.41 -13.13 24.50
CA MET A 396 9.16 -13.87 24.70
C MET A 396 7.92 -13.05 24.35
N SER A 397 7.89 -11.74 24.61
CA SER A 397 6.70 -10.91 24.31
C SER A 397 6.43 -10.76 22.81
N LEU A 398 7.47 -10.53 22.00
CA LEU A 398 7.32 -10.42 20.54
C LEU A 398 7.23 -11.79 19.86
N HIS A 399 7.97 -12.78 20.34
CA HIS A 399 7.79 -14.16 19.90
C HIS A 399 6.36 -14.65 20.18
N ALA A 400 5.80 -14.32 21.34
CA ALA A 400 4.41 -14.59 21.67
C ALA A 400 3.43 -13.85 20.74
N ARG A 401 3.74 -12.63 20.29
CA ARG A 401 2.92 -11.96 19.26
C ARG A 401 2.94 -12.71 17.93
N ASN A 402 4.11 -13.15 17.48
CA ASN A 402 4.23 -13.93 16.23
C ASN A 402 3.51 -15.27 16.34
N ILE A 403 3.62 -15.96 17.48
CA ILE A 403 2.86 -17.19 17.75
C ILE A 403 1.35 -16.90 17.81
N ALA A 404 0.92 -15.78 18.40
CA ALA A 404 -0.49 -15.40 18.41
C ALA A 404 -1.03 -15.17 16.98
N VAL A 405 -0.28 -14.48 16.11
CA VAL A 405 -0.63 -14.32 14.69
C VAL A 405 -0.68 -15.67 13.98
N ALA A 406 0.31 -16.53 14.20
CA ALA A 406 0.34 -17.88 13.64
C ALA A 406 -0.82 -18.76 14.14
N ALA A 407 -1.29 -18.54 15.38
CA ALA A 407 -2.49 -19.18 15.93
C ALA A 407 -3.81 -18.61 15.38
N GLY A 408 -3.74 -17.62 14.49
CA GLY A 408 -4.92 -16.99 13.88
C GLY A 408 -5.57 -15.91 14.75
N ALA A 409 -4.86 -15.37 15.76
CA ALA A 409 -5.37 -14.23 16.53
C ALA A 409 -5.57 -13.02 15.62
N ALA A 410 -6.75 -12.39 15.71
CA ALA A 410 -7.01 -11.12 15.05
C ALA A 410 -6.05 -10.02 15.57
N SER A 411 -5.72 -9.04 14.73
CA SER A 411 -4.68 -8.03 15.01
C SER A 411 -4.86 -7.28 16.33
N ASP A 412 -6.09 -7.10 16.78
CA ASP A 412 -6.49 -6.46 18.03
C ASP A 412 -6.33 -7.36 19.26
N LEU A 413 -6.45 -8.68 19.10
CA LEU A 413 -6.26 -9.70 20.15
C LEU A 413 -4.79 -10.12 20.33
N VAL A 414 -3.94 -9.93 19.32
CA VAL A 414 -2.52 -10.29 19.37
C VAL A 414 -1.79 -9.77 20.61
N PRO A 415 -1.94 -8.50 21.06
CA PRO A 415 -1.31 -8.01 22.28
C PRO A 415 -1.77 -8.75 23.55
N GLU A 416 -3.03 -9.13 23.60
CA GLU A 416 -3.65 -9.77 24.75
C GLU A 416 -3.23 -11.24 24.87
N VAL A 417 -3.31 -11.99 23.76
CA VAL A 417 -2.86 -13.39 23.67
C VAL A 417 -1.36 -13.48 23.99
N ALA A 418 -0.56 -12.56 23.48
CA ALA A 418 0.86 -12.49 23.78
C ALA A 418 1.13 -12.22 25.26
N THR A 419 0.35 -11.32 25.88
CA THR A 419 0.44 -11.03 27.31
C THR A 419 0.08 -12.25 28.15
N TYR A 420 -0.95 -13.00 27.77
CA TYR A 420 -1.34 -14.23 28.45
C TYR A 420 -0.26 -15.30 28.42
N MET A 421 0.28 -15.61 27.22
CA MET A 421 1.37 -16.57 27.07
C MET A 421 2.60 -16.18 27.88
N THR A 422 2.95 -14.89 27.86
CA THR A 422 4.10 -14.36 28.61
C THR A 422 3.88 -14.45 30.12
N ARG A 423 2.68 -14.13 30.62
CA ARG A 423 2.34 -14.25 32.05
C ARG A 423 2.38 -15.68 32.56
N ARG A 424 2.09 -16.66 31.71
CA ARG A 424 2.17 -18.10 32.04
C ARG A 424 3.58 -18.68 31.89
N ASN A 425 4.57 -17.92 31.41
CA ASN A 425 5.88 -18.43 30.99
C ASN A 425 5.78 -19.63 30.01
N MET A 426 4.72 -19.68 29.21
CA MET A 426 4.48 -20.73 28.21
C MET A 426 4.07 -20.10 26.88
N VAL A 427 5.04 -19.96 25.98
CA VAL A 427 4.84 -19.38 24.64
C VAL A 427 4.84 -20.51 23.63
N SER A 428 3.64 -20.99 23.28
CA SER A 428 3.45 -22.05 22.29
C SER A 428 2.13 -21.86 21.56
N LEU A 429 2.04 -22.44 20.36
CA LEU A 429 0.80 -22.40 19.57
C LEU A 429 -0.38 -22.97 20.37
N ALA A 430 -0.15 -24.06 21.12
CA ALA A 430 -1.18 -24.68 21.95
C ALA A 430 -1.73 -23.74 23.02
N VAL A 431 -0.87 -22.98 23.71
CA VAL A 431 -1.30 -22.03 24.76
C VAL A 431 -1.95 -20.79 24.16
N ALA A 432 -1.51 -20.34 22.98
CA ALA A 432 -2.21 -19.30 22.23
C ALA A 432 -3.63 -19.74 21.84
N THR A 433 -3.78 -20.95 21.32
CA THR A 433 -5.09 -21.54 20.98
C THR A 433 -5.94 -21.75 22.23
N GLU A 434 -5.38 -22.25 23.33
CA GLU A 434 -6.07 -22.38 24.62
C GLU A 434 -6.56 -21.02 25.12
N TYR A 435 -5.76 -19.95 24.97
CA TYR A 435 -6.22 -18.61 25.30
C TYR A 435 -7.37 -18.17 24.40
N LEU A 436 -7.27 -18.38 23.09
CA LEU A 436 -8.32 -17.99 22.15
C LEU A 436 -9.62 -18.78 22.42
N GLU A 437 -9.52 -20.05 22.79
CA GLU A 437 -10.63 -20.90 23.22
C GLU A 437 -11.20 -20.48 24.58
N ALA A 438 -10.35 -20.20 25.57
CA ALA A 438 -10.75 -19.75 26.89
C ALA A 438 -11.31 -18.32 26.85
N HIS A 439 -10.75 -17.43 26.05
CA HIS A 439 -11.27 -16.09 25.80
C HIS A 439 -12.63 -16.18 25.11
N ARG A 440 -12.78 -17.10 24.15
CA ARG A 440 -14.08 -17.43 23.55
C ARG A 440 -15.06 -17.95 24.60
N LEU A 441 -14.69 -18.94 25.43
CA LEU A 441 -15.52 -19.52 26.49
C LEU A 441 -15.82 -18.53 27.63
N MET A 442 -14.88 -17.67 27.99
CA MET A 442 -15.04 -16.65 29.04
C MET A 442 -15.89 -15.48 28.55
N THR A 443 -15.81 -15.16 27.26
CA THR A 443 -16.81 -14.30 26.59
C THR A 443 -18.19 -14.98 26.61
N GLU A 444 -18.25 -16.32 26.53
CA GLU A 444 -19.48 -17.10 26.67
C GLU A 444 -19.99 -17.22 28.13
N VAL A 445 -19.12 -17.16 29.16
CA VAL A 445 -19.42 -17.42 30.59
C VAL A 445 -19.47 -16.16 31.49
N SER A 446 -18.69 -15.11 31.23
CA SER A 446 -18.56 -13.89 32.09
C SER A 446 -19.73 -12.90 31.98
N LEU A 447 -20.90 -13.38 31.60
CA LEU A 447 -22.14 -12.62 31.62
C LEU A 447 -22.95 -13.04 32.86
N PRO A 448 -22.78 -12.39 34.03
CA PRO A 448 -23.62 -12.66 35.18
C PRO A 448 -25.07 -12.25 34.88
N ALA A 449 -25.98 -13.11 35.33
CA ALA A 449 -27.41 -13.08 35.09
C ALA A 449 -28.07 -11.74 35.44
N SER A 450 -28.14 -10.85 34.44
CA SER A 450 -29.11 -9.77 34.34
C SER A 450 -29.45 -9.60 32.86
N LYS A 451 -30.53 -10.25 32.45
CA LYS A 451 -31.31 -10.10 31.20
C LYS A 451 -30.48 -9.94 29.90
N THR A 452 -30.35 -11.08 29.21
CA THR A 452 -30.17 -11.23 27.75
C THR A 452 -29.01 -10.45 27.13
N SER A 453 -27.80 -10.97 27.29
CA SER A 453 -26.71 -10.70 26.35
C SER A 453 -26.82 -11.70 25.20
N GLU A 454 -27.22 -11.20 24.04
CA GLU A 454 -27.33 -11.96 22.80
C GLU A 454 -26.01 -12.66 22.46
N ARG A 455 -26.05 -13.99 22.31
CA ARG A 455 -25.06 -14.75 21.55
C ARG A 455 -24.85 -14.00 20.23
N ARG A 456 -23.66 -13.46 19.98
CA ARG A 456 -23.33 -12.96 18.65
C ARG A 456 -23.37 -14.15 17.70
N ALA A 457 -24.46 -14.26 16.94
CA ALA A 457 -24.67 -15.32 15.98
C ALA A 457 -23.49 -15.36 14.99
N GLN A 458 -23.09 -16.57 14.58
CA GLN A 458 -22.11 -16.74 13.49
C GLN A 458 -22.55 -15.91 12.28
N PRO A 459 -21.63 -15.32 11.51
CA PRO A 459 -22.01 -14.45 10.39
C PRO A 459 -22.69 -15.25 9.29
N SER A 460 -23.64 -14.60 8.63
CA SER A 460 -24.29 -15.12 7.43
C SER A 460 -23.40 -14.84 6.20
N THR A 461 -23.52 -15.64 5.15
CA THR A 461 -22.72 -15.48 3.92
C THR A 461 -23.60 -15.46 2.68
N PHE A 462 -23.25 -14.60 1.73
CA PHE A 462 -23.85 -14.50 0.42
C PHE A 462 -22.77 -14.72 -0.65
N HIS A 463 -22.87 -15.83 -1.38
CA HIS A 463 -21.99 -16.19 -2.49
C HIS A 463 -22.77 -16.11 -3.79
N LEU A 464 -22.31 -15.29 -4.73
CA LEU A 464 -22.88 -15.18 -6.07
C LEU A 464 -21.77 -15.42 -7.09
N GLN A 465 -21.94 -16.42 -7.95
CA GLN A 465 -21.06 -16.73 -9.05
C GLN A 465 -21.84 -16.68 -10.36
N VAL A 466 -21.32 -15.90 -11.31
CA VAL A 466 -21.90 -15.69 -12.64
C VAL A 466 -20.83 -15.97 -13.68
N ASP A 467 -21.17 -16.76 -14.69
CA ASP A 467 -20.31 -16.99 -15.85
C ASP A 467 -20.80 -16.07 -16.97
N ALA A 468 -19.92 -15.19 -17.45
CA ALA A 468 -20.19 -14.30 -18.57
C ALA A 468 -19.99 -15.05 -19.90
N SER A 469 -20.80 -14.74 -20.92
CA SER A 469 -20.69 -15.30 -22.27
C SER A 469 -19.31 -15.10 -22.93
N THR A 470 -18.54 -14.13 -22.45
CA THR A 470 -17.16 -13.83 -22.87
C THR A 470 -16.10 -14.78 -22.27
N GLY A 471 -16.50 -15.79 -21.47
CA GLY A 471 -15.61 -16.81 -20.90
C GLY A 471 -15.01 -16.46 -19.52
N PHE A 472 -15.43 -15.35 -18.91
CA PHE A 472 -14.97 -14.91 -17.59
C PHE A 472 -15.98 -15.29 -16.49
N THR A 473 -15.50 -15.92 -15.42
CA THR A 473 -16.30 -16.17 -14.20
C THR A 473 -16.11 -15.03 -13.20
N VAL A 474 -17.20 -14.38 -12.80
CA VAL A 474 -17.22 -13.32 -11.79
C VAL A 474 -17.79 -13.88 -10.48
N LYS A 475 -17.09 -13.61 -9.37
CA LYS A 475 -17.47 -14.10 -8.03
C LYS A 475 -17.65 -12.93 -7.07
N LEU A 476 -18.75 -12.95 -6.33
CA LEU A 476 -19.09 -12.00 -5.29
C LEU A 476 -19.31 -12.75 -3.97
N ASN A 477 -18.40 -12.53 -3.02
CA ASN A 477 -18.43 -13.13 -1.68
C ASN A 477 -18.68 -12.02 -0.66
N VAL A 478 -19.84 -12.04 -0.01
CA VAL A 478 -20.19 -11.05 1.02
C VAL A 478 -20.47 -11.76 2.33
N VAL A 479 -19.77 -11.34 3.39
CA VAL A 479 -20.00 -11.80 4.76
C VAL A 479 -20.79 -10.71 5.47
N VAL A 480 -21.88 -11.09 6.14
CA VAL A 480 -22.77 -10.14 6.82
C VAL A 480 -23.04 -10.57 8.25
N PRO A 481 -23.23 -9.63 9.19
CA PRO A 481 -23.65 -9.99 10.55
C PRO A 481 -25.02 -10.66 10.52
N THR A 482 -25.20 -11.70 11.34
CA THR A 482 -26.51 -12.33 11.55
C THR A 482 -27.27 -11.50 12.57
N LEU A 483 -28.39 -10.91 12.13
CA LEU A 483 -29.23 -10.05 12.99
C LEU A 483 -30.11 -10.89 13.93
N GLY A 484 -30.13 -10.51 15.19
CA GLY A 484 -30.82 -11.18 16.29
C GLY A 484 -30.20 -12.54 16.64
N ALA A 485 -30.79 -13.23 17.62
CA ALA A 485 -30.38 -14.57 18.05
C ALA A 485 -30.74 -15.70 17.05
N ARG A 486 -30.48 -15.49 15.75
CA ARG A 486 -30.80 -16.41 14.65
C ARG A 486 -29.62 -17.30 14.27
N GLN A 487 -29.95 -18.42 13.63
CA GLN A 487 -28.94 -19.25 12.97
C GLN A 487 -28.37 -18.49 11.75
N PRO A 488 -27.06 -18.60 11.47
CA PRO A 488 -26.46 -18.04 10.26
C PRO A 488 -27.13 -18.59 9.00
N VAL A 489 -27.27 -17.74 7.99
CA VAL A 489 -27.76 -18.14 6.67
C VAL A 489 -26.59 -18.14 5.69
N HIS A 490 -26.39 -19.26 5.00
CA HIS A 490 -25.36 -19.40 3.97
C HIS A 490 -26.05 -19.60 2.61
N MET A 491 -26.07 -18.53 1.81
CA MET A 491 -26.72 -18.51 0.51
C MET A 491 -25.69 -18.62 -0.61
N PHE A 492 -25.88 -19.60 -1.49
CA PHE A 492 -25.03 -19.85 -2.65
C PHE A 492 -25.84 -19.76 -3.94
N LEU A 493 -25.56 -18.76 -4.76
CA LEU A 493 -26.11 -18.59 -6.09
C LEU A 493 -25.06 -18.93 -7.13
N LYS A 494 -25.18 -20.14 -7.68
CA LYS A 494 -24.34 -20.65 -8.75
C LYS A 494 -25.18 -21.57 -9.63
N ARG A 495 -24.84 -21.62 -10.92
CA ARG A 495 -25.48 -22.55 -11.87
C ARG A 495 -25.37 -24.00 -11.36
N GLY A 496 -26.50 -24.70 -11.31
CA GLY A 496 -26.57 -26.10 -10.85
C GLY A 496 -26.65 -26.30 -9.33
N VAL A 497 -26.76 -25.23 -8.53
CA VAL A 497 -27.00 -25.30 -7.09
C VAL A 497 -28.49 -25.09 -6.81
N GLU A 498 -29.06 -25.84 -5.88
CA GLU A 498 -30.46 -25.71 -5.46
C GLU A 498 -30.72 -24.32 -4.87
N ALA A 499 -31.85 -23.70 -5.24
CA ALA A 499 -32.19 -22.36 -4.79
C ALA A 499 -32.44 -22.33 -3.28
N HIS A 500 -31.77 -21.43 -2.58
CA HIS A 500 -32.00 -21.24 -1.15
C HIS A 500 -33.44 -20.72 -0.91
N PRO A 501 -34.16 -21.12 0.16
CA PRO A 501 -35.55 -20.69 0.40
C PRO A 501 -35.75 -19.16 0.49
N LEU A 502 -34.69 -18.43 0.85
CA LEU A 502 -34.70 -16.96 0.93
C LEU A 502 -34.32 -16.27 -0.39
N GLN A 503 -33.95 -17.01 -1.44
CA GLN A 503 -33.54 -16.44 -2.72
C GLN A 503 -34.68 -15.65 -3.37
N GLU A 504 -35.90 -16.21 -3.40
CA GLU A 504 -37.06 -15.51 -3.94
C GLU A 504 -37.40 -14.25 -3.12
N ALA A 505 -37.23 -14.29 -1.80
CA ALA A 505 -37.48 -13.12 -0.94
C ALA A 505 -36.48 -11.97 -1.19
N LEU A 506 -35.24 -12.28 -1.59
CA LEU A 506 -34.19 -11.30 -1.85
C LEU A 506 -34.12 -10.84 -3.30
N LEU A 507 -34.32 -11.74 -4.26
CA LEU A 507 -34.12 -11.48 -5.69
C LEU A 507 -35.43 -11.45 -6.50
N GLY A 508 -36.51 -12.00 -5.93
CA GLY A 508 -37.81 -12.13 -6.58
C GLY A 508 -37.93 -13.41 -7.41
N SER A 509 -39.17 -13.75 -7.75
CA SER A 509 -39.50 -15.00 -8.44
C SER A 509 -38.79 -15.14 -9.79
N GLY A 510 -38.24 -16.33 -10.05
CA GLY A 510 -37.57 -16.67 -11.32
C GLY A 510 -36.21 -16.02 -11.58
N LYS A 511 -35.61 -15.35 -10.58
CA LYS A 511 -34.29 -14.70 -10.72
C LYS A 511 -33.18 -15.51 -10.05
N ASP A 512 -32.67 -16.50 -10.77
CA ASP A 512 -31.54 -17.34 -10.36
C ASP A 512 -30.20 -16.89 -10.96
N ALA A 513 -29.14 -17.67 -10.72
CA ALA A 513 -27.82 -17.36 -11.28
C ALA A 513 -27.82 -17.31 -12.82
N ALA A 514 -28.67 -18.08 -13.49
CA ALA A 514 -28.77 -18.06 -14.96
C ALA A 514 -29.43 -16.76 -15.45
N TRP A 515 -30.47 -16.29 -14.77
CA TRP A 515 -31.09 -14.99 -15.04
C TRP A 515 -30.09 -13.85 -14.83
N ILE A 516 -29.30 -13.89 -13.75
CA ILE A 516 -28.27 -12.86 -13.49
C ILE A 516 -27.19 -12.90 -14.57
N SER A 517 -26.78 -14.09 -15.05
CA SER A 517 -25.90 -14.22 -16.23
C SER A 517 -26.48 -13.54 -17.47
N THR A 518 -27.77 -13.72 -17.77
CA THR A 518 -28.41 -13.05 -18.91
C THR A 518 -28.43 -11.53 -18.76
N VAL A 519 -28.69 -11.02 -17.56
CA VAL A 519 -28.60 -9.57 -17.28
C VAL A 519 -27.19 -9.06 -17.47
N TYR A 520 -26.20 -9.83 -17.04
CA TYR A 520 -24.79 -9.50 -17.19
C TYR A 520 -24.38 -9.44 -18.67
N ASP A 521 -24.81 -10.42 -19.47
CA ASP A 521 -24.57 -10.43 -20.92
C ASP A 521 -25.20 -9.22 -21.62
N ASN A 522 -26.40 -8.80 -21.19
CA ASN A 522 -27.04 -7.59 -21.71
C ASN A 522 -26.28 -6.31 -21.31
N ILE A 523 -25.69 -6.25 -20.12
CA ILE A 523 -24.83 -5.13 -19.69
C ILE A 523 -23.54 -5.09 -20.51
N ASP A 524 -23.00 -6.27 -20.87
CA ASP A 524 -21.81 -6.39 -21.71
C ASP A 524 -21.98 -5.78 -23.10
N MET A 525 -23.22 -5.71 -23.61
CA MET A 525 -23.52 -5.08 -24.90
C MET A 525 -23.31 -3.56 -24.92
N ILE A 526 -23.32 -2.93 -23.74
CA ILE A 526 -23.16 -1.47 -23.57
C ILE A 526 -21.69 -1.11 -23.28
N ARG A 527 -20.76 -2.09 -23.33
CA ARG A 527 -19.34 -1.88 -23.03
C ARG A 527 -18.66 -0.87 -23.93
N LEU A 528 -17.78 -0.08 -23.33
CA LEU A 528 -16.79 0.72 -24.06
C LEU A 528 -15.78 -0.24 -24.71
N ALA A 529 -15.61 -0.15 -26.04
CA ALA A 529 -14.67 -1.01 -26.76
C ALA A 529 -13.22 -0.65 -26.38
N SER A 530 -12.49 -1.56 -25.72
CA SER A 530 -11.05 -1.39 -25.47
C SER A 530 -10.30 -2.66 -25.87
N LYS A 531 -9.32 -2.52 -26.76
CA LYS A 531 -8.47 -3.62 -27.24
C LYS A 531 -7.29 -3.93 -26.29
N ASN A 532 -6.98 -3.06 -25.31
CA ASN A 532 -5.74 -3.10 -24.52
C ASN A 532 -5.93 -2.95 -23.00
N THR A 533 -7.01 -3.47 -22.42
CA THR A 533 -7.24 -3.33 -20.96
C THR A 533 -6.38 -4.29 -20.13
N PRO A 534 -5.66 -3.82 -19.08
CA PRO A 534 -4.99 -4.69 -18.11
C PRO A 534 -5.96 -5.66 -17.43
N ARG A 535 -5.57 -6.93 -17.23
CA ARG A 535 -6.43 -7.99 -16.67
C ARG A 535 -6.99 -7.67 -15.27
N GLU A 536 -6.26 -6.90 -14.46
CA GLU A 536 -6.67 -6.56 -13.09
C GLU A 536 -7.86 -5.59 -13.05
N ASN A 537 -7.88 -4.57 -13.92
CA ASN A 537 -9.00 -3.63 -14.03
C ASN A 537 -10.29 -4.34 -14.51
N VAL A 538 -10.14 -5.36 -15.35
CA VAL A 538 -11.26 -6.18 -15.84
C VAL A 538 -11.91 -6.97 -14.69
N HIS A 539 -11.15 -7.49 -13.73
CA HIS A 539 -11.74 -8.20 -12.60
C HIS A 539 -12.51 -7.26 -11.67
N LEU A 540 -11.94 -6.10 -11.36
CA LEU A 540 -12.56 -5.07 -10.53
C LEU A 540 -13.86 -4.54 -11.14
N LEU A 541 -13.85 -4.12 -12.42
CA LEU A 541 -15.03 -3.56 -13.07
C LEU A 541 -16.19 -4.56 -13.10
N ASN A 542 -15.88 -5.83 -13.38
CA ASN A 542 -16.87 -6.90 -13.43
C ASN A 542 -17.49 -7.15 -12.05
N LYS A 543 -16.66 -7.09 -10.99
CA LYS A 543 -17.11 -7.23 -9.60
C LYS A 543 -18.00 -6.07 -9.16
N LEU A 544 -17.67 -4.82 -9.53
CA LEU A 544 -18.50 -3.64 -9.25
C LEU A 544 -19.85 -3.72 -9.98
N LYS A 545 -19.86 -4.10 -11.26
CA LYS A 545 -21.10 -4.32 -12.03
C LYS A 545 -22.00 -5.39 -11.38
N LEU A 546 -21.42 -6.53 -11.01
CA LEU A 546 -22.17 -7.62 -10.37
C LEU A 546 -22.73 -7.22 -9.00
N ALA A 547 -21.94 -6.51 -8.21
CA ALA A 547 -22.39 -5.94 -6.94
C ALA A 547 -23.57 -4.98 -7.12
N CYS A 548 -23.61 -4.25 -8.24
CA CYS A 548 -24.60 -3.21 -8.51
C CYS A 548 -25.93 -3.86 -8.89
N VAL A 549 -25.87 -4.89 -9.73
CA VAL A 549 -27.03 -5.74 -10.03
C VAL A 549 -27.58 -6.37 -8.76
N ALA A 550 -26.71 -6.94 -7.90
CA ALA A 550 -27.13 -7.54 -6.64
C ALA A 550 -27.79 -6.50 -5.71
N PHE A 551 -27.15 -5.34 -5.54
CA PHE A 551 -27.69 -4.24 -4.71
C PHE A 551 -29.07 -3.80 -5.18
N ASN A 552 -29.24 -3.55 -6.49
CA ASN A 552 -30.51 -3.12 -7.05
C ASN A 552 -31.61 -4.15 -6.87
N LEU A 553 -31.35 -5.42 -7.17
CA LEU A 553 -32.33 -6.48 -6.98
C LEU A 553 -32.76 -6.60 -5.53
N ILE A 554 -31.78 -6.67 -4.62
CA ILE A 554 -32.04 -6.86 -3.19
C ILE A 554 -32.81 -5.65 -2.65
N SER A 555 -32.34 -4.42 -2.93
CA SER A 555 -32.96 -3.21 -2.41
C SER A 555 -34.39 -3.05 -2.90
N HIS A 556 -34.67 -3.34 -4.18
CA HIS A 556 -36.01 -3.20 -4.74
C HIS A 556 -36.99 -4.25 -4.19
N ASN A 557 -36.59 -5.52 -4.11
CA ASN A 557 -37.44 -6.56 -3.54
C ASN A 557 -37.68 -6.34 -2.04
N LEU A 558 -36.65 -5.95 -1.28
CA LEU A 558 -36.81 -5.59 0.13
C LEU A 558 -37.70 -4.36 0.31
N MET A 559 -37.67 -3.38 -0.60
CA MET A 559 -38.52 -2.19 -0.55
C MET A 559 -39.97 -2.50 -0.93
N GLN A 560 -40.21 -3.47 -1.81
CA GLN A 560 -41.56 -3.96 -2.13
C GLN A 560 -42.16 -4.77 -0.98
N ASN A 561 -41.39 -5.70 -0.42
CA ASN A 561 -41.86 -6.60 0.63
C ASN A 561 -41.91 -5.91 2.02
N TRP A 562 -40.98 -4.98 2.31
CA TRP A 562 -40.83 -4.33 3.62
C TRP A 562 -40.48 -2.83 3.52
N PRO A 563 -41.36 -1.98 2.93
CA PRO A 563 -41.04 -0.60 2.58
C PRO A 563 -40.59 0.28 3.75
N ALA A 564 -41.23 0.18 4.92
CA ALA A 564 -40.92 1.04 6.06
C ALA A 564 -39.52 0.79 6.64
N LYS A 565 -39.15 -0.49 6.82
CA LYS A 565 -37.86 -0.88 7.42
C LYS A 565 -36.72 -0.70 6.41
N THR A 566 -36.92 -1.14 5.17
CA THR A 566 -35.95 -0.97 4.10
C THR A 566 -35.70 0.51 3.81
N GLY A 567 -36.77 1.32 3.71
CA GLY A 567 -36.68 2.77 3.50
C GLY A 567 -35.86 3.46 4.59
N ALA A 568 -36.06 3.13 5.87
CA ALA A 568 -35.30 3.71 6.97
C ALA A 568 -33.79 3.45 6.87
N VAL A 569 -33.39 2.25 6.42
CA VAL A 569 -31.98 1.89 6.23
C VAL A 569 -31.38 2.63 5.04
N LEU A 570 -32.08 2.65 3.91
CA LEU A 570 -31.62 3.39 2.72
C LEU A 570 -31.50 4.89 3.00
N GLN A 571 -32.44 5.49 3.72
CA GLN A 571 -32.36 6.90 4.14
C GLN A 571 -31.18 7.15 5.09
N ALA A 572 -30.88 6.21 5.98
CA ALA A 572 -29.72 6.31 6.86
C ALA A 572 -28.39 6.17 6.11
N MET A 573 -28.32 5.35 5.06
CA MET A 573 -27.17 5.27 4.14
C MET A 573 -26.97 6.61 3.40
N LEU A 574 -28.06 7.27 2.99
CA LEU A 574 -28.03 8.58 2.33
C LEU A 574 -27.64 9.74 3.26
N ALA A 575 -27.83 9.63 4.57
CA ALA A 575 -27.54 10.70 5.54
C ALA A 575 -26.04 10.87 5.85
N THR A 576 -25.16 10.08 5.26
CA THR A 576 -23.70 10.01 5.54
C THR A 576 -22.97 11.25 5.01
N PRO A 577 -22.06 11.84 5.82
CA PRO A 577 -20.75 11.22 6.04
C PRO A 577 -20.55 10.48 7.37
N ALA A 578 -21.51 10.52 8.31
CA ALA A 578 -21.21 10.28 9.73
C ALA A 578 -21.76 9.00 10.41
N VAL A 579 -22.49 8.11 9.73
CA VAL A 579 -22.98 6.88 10.38
C VAL A 579 -22.11 5.69 10.00
N ALA A 580 -21.29 5.21 10.94
CA ALA A 580 -20.51 3.99 10.73
C ALA A 580 -21.45 2.79 10.49
N PRO A 581 -21.13 1.88 9.56
CA PRO A 581 -21.92 0.66 9.32
C PRO A 581 -22.24 -0.14 10.59
N ARG A 582 -21.33 -0.10 11.57
CA ARG A 582 -21.51 -0.71 12.90
C ARG A 582 -22.73 -0.18 13.65
N ASP A 583 -23.04 1.10 13.54
CA ASP A 583 -24.18 1.71 14.22
C ASP A 583 -25.51 1.39 13.53
N LEU A 584 -25.49 1.26 12.20
CA LEU A 584 -26.60 0.71 11.44
C LEU A 584 -26.89 -0.73 11.88
N PHE A 585 -25.87 -1.59 11.97
CA PHE A 585 -26.05 -2.97 12.43
C PHE A 585 -26.55 -3.05 13.86
N ARG A 586 -26.06 -2.23 14.79
CA ARG A 586 -26.59 -2.17 16.16
C ARG A 586 -28.05 -1.74 16.23
N LYS A 587 -28.49 -0.84 15.36
CA LYS A 587 -29.90 -0.43 15.28
C LYS A 587 -30.76 -1.55 14.70
N MET A 588 -30.24 -2.27 13.71
CA MET A 588 -30.89 -3.43 13.10
C MET A 588 -31.04 -4.59 14.09
N ASP A 589 -30.00 -4.88 14.89
CA ASP A 589 -29.97 -6.01 15.82
C ASP A 589 -31.07 -5.92 16.89
N LYS A 590 -31.43 -4.70 17.28
CA LYS A 590 -32.49 -4.41 18.26
C LYS A 590 -33.91 -4.64 17.74
N ALA A 591 -34.08 -4.97 16.46
CA ALA A 591 -35.38 -5.14 15.82
C ALA A 591 -35.58 -6.57 15.32
N GLU A 592 -36.75 -7.15 15.57
CA GLU A 592 -37.14 -8.40 14.92
C GLU A 592 -37.53 -8.15 13.45
N TYR A 593 -36.84 -8.84 12.54
CA TYR A 593 -37.08 -8.77 11.10
C TYR A 593 -37.48 -10.14 10.57
N PRO A 594 -38.27 -10.31 9.49
CA PRO A 594 -38.41 -11.63 8.84
C PRO A 594 -37.06 -12.16 8.30
N PRO A 595 -36.88 -13.48 8.08
CA PRO A 595 -35.60 -14.06 7.65
C PRO A 595 -34.98 -13.39 6.41
N GLY A 596 -35.79 -13.09 5.40
CA GLY A 596 -35.33 -12.37 4.19
C GLY A 596 -34.80 -10.97 4.51
N LEU A 597 -35.45 -10.24 5.41
CA LEU A 597 -35.04 -8.89 5.80
C LEU A 597 -33.82 -8.90 6.73
N ALA A 598 -33.70 -9.92 7.60
CA ALA A 598 -32.56 -10.10 8.50
C ALA A 598 -31.24 -10.41 7.76
N LEU A 599 -31.30 -11.09 6.62
CA LEU A 599 -30.16 -11.29 5.73
C LEU A 599 -29.97 -10.09 4.79
N GLY A 600 -31.07 -9.57 4.26
CA GLY A 600 -31.09 -8.56 3.21
C GLY A 600 -30.60 -7.17 3.64
N LEU A 601 -31.01 -6.67 4.81
CA LEU A 601 -30.59 -5.33 5.27
C LEU A 601 -29.07 -5.24 5.50
N PRO A 602 -28.44 -6.21 6.20
CA PRO A 602 -26.99 -6.22 6.33
C PRO A 602 -26.25 -6.33 5.00
N LEU A 603 -26.81 -7.13 4.08
CA LEU A 603 -26.25 -7.33 2.75
C LEU A 603 -26.24 -6.04 1.93
N LEU A 604 -27.27 -5.20 2.01
CA LEU A 604 -27.28 -3.87 1.36
C LEU A 604 -26.16 -2.97 1.87
N VAL A 605 -25.99 -2.87 3.19
CA VAL A 605 -24.93 -2.04 3.79
C VAL A 605 -23.55 -2.57 3.39
N MET A 606 -23.34 -3.90 3.39
CA MET A 606 -22.04 -4.46 2.99
C MET A 606 -21.74 -4.32 1.50
N LEU A 607 -22.75 -4.42 0.63
CA LEU A 607 -22.59 -4.14 -0.79
C LEU A 607 -22.21 -2.67 -1.03
N GLU A 608 -22.85 -1.71 -0.35
CA GLU A 608 -22.48 -0.28 -0.39
C GLU A 608 -21.04 -0.06 0.09
N GLN A 609 -20.65 -0.62 1.24
CA GLN A 609 -19.27 -0.48 1.75
C GLN A 609 -18.25 -1.08 0.80
N MET A 610 -18.56 -2.23 0.20
CA MET A 610 -17.69 -2.83 -0.81
C MET A 610 -17.51 -1.90 -2.01
N PHE A 611 -18.55 -1.16 -2.44
CA PHE A 611 -18.39 -0.13 -3.47
C PHE A 611 -17.46 0.99 -3.04
N LEU A 612 -17.73 1.61 -1.88
CA LEU A 612 -16.99 2.77 -1.42
C LEU A 612 -15.51 2.43 -1.22
N CYS A 613 -15.20 1.32 -0.56
CA CYS A 613 -13.83 0.86 -0.36
C CYS A 613 -13.14 0.49 -1.68
N SER A 614 -13.86 -0.18 -2.60
CA SER A 614 -13.28 -0.55 -3.90
C SER A 614 -12.99 0.68 -4.78
N ILE A 615 -13.85 1.69 -4.74
CA ILE A 615 -13.62 2.95 -5.44
C ILE A 615 -12.42 3.69 -4.84
N GLU A 616 -12.35 3.79 -3.51
CA GLU A 616 -11.25 4.49 -2.81
C GLU A 616 -9.89 3.81 -3.00
N GLN A 617 -9.87 2.48 -3.03
CA GLN A 617 -8.63 1.72 -3.15
C GLN A 617 -8.10 1.67 -4.60
N TRP A 618 -8.99 1.61 -5.60
CA TRP A 618 -8.59 1.22 -6.96
C TRP A 618 -8.86 2.25 -8.06
N VAL A 619 -9.62 3.32 -7.80
CA VAL A 619 -9.84 4.39 -8.80
C VAL A 619 -8.78 5.47 -8.59
N HIS A 620 -7.75 5.49 -9.44
CA HIS A 620 -6.65 6.46 -9.37
C HIS A 620 -7.17 7.92 -9.40
N LYS A 621 -6.84 8.67 -8.34
CA LYS A 621 -6.84 10.14 -8.04
C LYS A 621 -7.46 11.18 -9.01
N THR A 622 -8.40 10.86 -9.92
CA THR A 622 -9.25 11.89 -10.56
C THR A 622 -10.47 12.10 -9.69
N THR A 623 -10.52 13.21 -8.95
CA THR A 623 -11.63 13.57 -8.06
C THR A 623 -12.99 13.44 -8.75
N LEU A 624 -13.05 13.74 -10.06
CA LEU A 624 -14.28 13.62 -10.86
C LEU A 624 -14.80 12.18 -10.99
N MET A 625 -13.95 11.19 -11.28
CA MET A 625 -14.41 9.82 -11.53
C MET A 625 -14.93 9.17 -10.24
N VAL A 626 -14.20 9.38 -9.14
CA VAL A 626 -14.62 8.96 -7.80
C VAL A 626 -15.93 9.63 -7.41
N SER A 627 -16.07 10.95 -7.64
CA SER A 627 -17.32 11.68 -7.33
C SER A 627 -18.48 11.21 -8.20
N SER A 628 -18.25 10.86 -9.47
CA SER A 628 -19.27 10.38 -10.39
C SER A 628 -19.78 8.99 -10.00
N LEU A 629 -18.88 8.04 -9.71
CA LEU A 629 -19.26 6.70 -9.25
C LEU A 629 -19.98 6.73 -7.90
N LYS A 630 -19.52 7.55 -6.95
CA LYS A 630 -20.20 7.76 -5.66
C LYS A 630 -21.56 8.43 -5.85
N GLY A 631 -21.65 9.39 -6.77
CA GLY A 631 -22.89 10.08 -7.14
C GLY A 631 -23.93 9.13 -7.74
N GLU A 632 -23.53 8.26 -8.66
CA GLU A 632 -24.41 7.25 -9.26
C GLU A 632 -24.89 6.21 -8.25
N LEU A 633 -23.99 5.72 -7.37
CA LEU A 633 -24.39 4.85 -6.26
C LEU A 633 -25.43 5.53 -5.36
N ARG A 634 -25.21 6.81 -5.05
CA ARG A 634 -26.16 7.59 -4.25
C ARG A 634 -27.50 7.75 -4.97
N ALA A 635 -27.51 8.10 -6.25
CA ALA A 635 -28.73 8.26 -7.06
C ALA A 635 -29.55 6.97 -7.12
N MET A 636 -28.88 5.81 -7.22
CA MET A 636 -29.50 4.49 -7.16
C MET A 636 -30.17 4.23 -5.80
N ILE A 637 -29.49 4.54 -4.70
CA ILE A 637 -30.06 4.42 -3.35
C ILE A 637 -31.26 5.37 -3.19
N GLU A 638 -31.16 6.61 -3.68
CA GLU A 638 -32.25 7.60 -3.66
C GLU A 638 -33.46 7.14 -4.46
N CYS A 639 -33.27 6.55 -5.64
CA CYS A 639 -34.33 5.99 -6.47
C CYS A 639 -35.15 4.94 -5.71
N VAL A 640 -34.50 4.04 -4.98
CA VAL A 640 -35.22 3.00 -4.22
C VAL A 640 -35.85 3.59 -2.95
N ALA A 641 -35.15 4.50 -2.26
CA ALA A 641 -35.59 5.04 -0.97
C ALA A 641 -36.78 6.00 -1.08
N ARG A 642 -36.84 6.83 -2.14
CA ARG A 642 -37.84 7.90 -2.29
C ARG A 642 -39.04 7.54 -3.16
N LYS A 643 -39.01 6.40 -3.87
CA LYS A 643 -40.05 5.97 -4.84
C LYS A 643 -40.52 7.13 -5.74
N PRO A 644 -39.61 7.66 -6.57
CA PRO A 644 -39.71 9.03 -7.05
C PRO A 644 -40.89 9.31 -7.99
N LEU A 645 -41.43 8.30 -8.70
CA LEU A 645 -42.66 8.45 -9.51
C LEU A 645 -43.85 9.00 -8.72
N PHE A 646 -43.97 8.68 -7.42
CA PHE A 646 -45.08 9.14 -6.58
C PHE A 646 -44.89 10.56 -6.03
N SER A 647 -43.73 11.18 -6.27
CA SER A 647 -43.39 12.53 -5.78
C SER A 647 -43.50 13.62 -6.84
N VAL A 648 -43.76 13.25 -8.10
CA VAL A 648 -43.83 14.20 -9.22
C VAL A 648 -45.18 14.93 -9.20
N SER A 649 -45.15 16.26 -9.11
CA SER A 649 -46.34 17.11 -9.29
C SER A 649 -46.85 17.00 -10.72
N ILE A 650 -48.01 16.36 -10.90
CA ILE A 650 -48.63 16.11 -12.22
C ILE A 650 -49.21 17.40 -12.84
N ALA A 651 -49.33 18.48 -12.05
CA ALA A 651 -50.03 19.71 -12.42
C ALA A 651 -49.30 20.59 -13.45
N ASP A 652 -47.99 20.39 -13.67
CA ASP A 652 -47.15 21.35 -14.39
C ASP A 652 -46.67 20.90 -15.79
N ALA A 653 -47.01 19.68 -16.25
CA ALA A 653 -46.50 19.14 -17.53
C ALA A 653 -47.39 19.45 -18.74
N SER A 654 -46.97 20.41 -19.57
CA SER A 654 -47.65 20.89 -20.78
C SER A 654 -47.82 19.85 -21.90
N SER A 655 -46.92 18.88 -22.02
CA SER A 655 -46.97 17.82 -23.03
C SER A 655 -46.75 16.42 -22.43
N ASP A 656 -47.10 15.37 -23.18
CA ASP A 656 -46.82 13.98 -22.79
C ASP A 656 -45.30 13.72 -22.67
N VAL A 657 -44.50 14.38 -23.51
CA VAL A 657 -43.03 14.30 -23.48
C VAL A 657 -42.49 14.91 -22.19
N ASP A 658 -42.98 16.09 -21.78
CA ASP A 658 -42.56 16.76 -20.55
C ASP A 658 -42.89 15.91 -19.31
N LEU A 659 -44.08 15.28 -19.31
CA LEU A 659 -44.52 14.40 -18.24
C LEU A 659 -43.61 13.17 -18.11
N LEU A 660 -43.32 12.50 -19.23
CA LEU A 660 -42.43 11.34 -19.24
C LEU A 660 -41.00 11.73 -18.85
N ASN A 661 -40.51 12.88 -19.31
CA ASN A 661 -39.20 13.39 -18.91
C ASN A 661 -39.14 13.68 -17.39
N ALA A 662 -40.20 14.26 -16.82
CA ALA A 662 -40.30 14.51 -15.37
C ALA A 662 -40.33 13.19 -14.58
N PHE A 663 -41.08 12.19 -15.03
CA PHE A 663 -41.10 10.86 -14.43
C PHE A 663 -39.71 10.21 -14.43
N MET A 664 -38.97 10.30 -15.52
CA MET A 664 -37.64 9.70 -15.58
C MET A 664 -36.59 10.49 -14.80
N SER A 665 -36.62 11.82 -14.89
CA SER A 665 -35.72 12.73 -14.18
C SER A 665 -35.96 12.73 -12.66
N SER A 666 -37.10 12.19 -12.21
CA SER A 666 -37.35 11.96 -10.78
C SER A 666 -36.36 10.94 -10.16
N GLY A 667 -35.65 10.16 -11.00
CA GLY A 667 -34.69 9.15 -10.59
C GLY A 667 -35.16 7.71 -10.82
N HIS A 668 -36.40 7.50 -11.28
CA HIS A 668 -36.95 6.15 -11.58
C HIS A 668 -36.13 5.40 -12.64
N SER A 669 -35.40 6.13 -13.49
CA SER A 669 -34.47 5.59 -14.49
C SER A 669 -33.36 4.74 -13.86
N LYS A 670 -32.93 5.06 -12.64
CA LYS A 670 -31.81 4.41 -11.94
C LYS A 670 -32.08 2.99 -11.46
N ARG A 671 -33.29 2.45 -11.68
CA ARG A 671 -33.57 0.99 -11.55
C ARG A 671 -32.74 0.14 -12.51
N TRP A 672 -32.25 0.74 -13.60
CA TRP A 672 -31.31 0.13 -14.54
C TRP A 672 -30.10 1.05 -14.74
N PRO A 673 -29.13 1.10 -13.80
CA PRO A 673 -28.13 2.16 -13.70
C PRO A 673 -27.04 2.03 -14.77
N ALA A 674 -27.41 2.25 -16.03
CA ALA A 674 -26.50 2.13 -17.17
C ALA A 674 -25.36 3.16 -17.11
N SER A 675 -25.61 4.34 -16.53
CA SER A 675 -24.58 5.34 -16.26
C SER A 675 -23.47 4.78 -15.35
N PHE A 676 -23.83 4.07 -14.27
CA PHE A 676 -22.86 3.40 -13.39
C PHE A 676 -22.05 2.33 -14.13
N PHE A 677 -22.70 1.54 -15.01
CA PHE A 677 -22.02 0.50 -15.78
C PHE A 677 -21.02 1.07 -16.77
N LEU A 678 -21.37 2.15 -17.48
CA LEU A 678 -20.48 2.86 -18.41
C LEU A 678 -19.31 3.50 -17.69
N LEU A 679 -19.54 4.09 -16.52
CA LEU A 679 -18.47 4.60 -15.68
C LEU A 679 -17.53 3.48 -15.19
N CYS A 680 -18.05 2.31 -14.86
CA CYS A 680 -17.20 1.16 -14.51
C CYS A 680 -16.36 0.69 -15.72
N ASP A 681 -16.91 0.73 -16.93
CA ASP A 681 -16.15 0.44 -18.15
C ASP A 681 -15.09 1.50 -18.45
N ALA A 682 -15.33 2.76 -18.10
CA ALA A 682 -14.36 3.83 -18.24
C ALA A 682 -13.10 3.62 -17.37
N LEU A 683 -13.19 2.83 -16.28
CA LEU A 683 -12.02 2.43 -15.46
C LEU A 683 -11.01 1.57 -16.24
N ALA A 684 -11.43 0.97 -17.35
CA ALA A 684 -10.57 0.22 -18.25
C ALA A 684 -9.81 1.11 -19.26
N MET A 685 -10.15 2.40 -19.35
CA MET A 685 -9.54 3.36 -20.26
C MET A 685 -8.32 4.04 -19.64
N ASP A 686 -7.49 4.66 -20.49
CA ASP A 686 -6.38 5.50 -20.03
C ASP A 686 -6.92 6.69 -19.20
N PRO A 687 -6.48 6.88 -17.94
CA PRO A 687 -6.96 7.97 -17.09
C PRO A 687 -6.80 9.37 -17.71
N THR A 688 -5.80 9.59 -18.56
CA THR A 688 -5.59 10.87 -19.25
C THR A 688 -6.71 11.19 -20.25
N THR A 689 -7.46 10.17 -20.68
CA THR A 689 -8.57 10.30 -21.63
C THR A 689 -9.90 10.60 -20.93
N LEU A 690 -9.98 10.56 -19.60
CA LEU A 690 -11.21 10.78 -18.81
C LEU A 690 -11.37 12.24 -18.38
N THR A 691 -11.62 13.13 -19.36
CA THR A 691 -11.91 14.55 -19.11
C THR A 691 -13.31 14.77 -18.52
N ALA A 692 -13.55 15.94 -17.93
CA ALA A 692 -14.88 16.31 -17.41
C ALA A 692 -15.99 16.21 -18.47
N GLN A 693 -15.71 16.68 -19.69
CA GLN A 693 -16.64 16.60 -20.83
C GLN A 693 -16.96 15.16 -21.21
N ARG A 694 -15.96 14.26 -21.18
CA ARG A 694 -16.17 12.84 -21.50
C ARG A 694 -16.93 12.10 -20.40
N ILE A 695 -16.68 12.41 -19.13
CA ILE A 695 -17.47 11.88 -18.01
C ILE A 695 -18.93 12.35 -18.12
N ASP A 696 -19.18 13.62 -18.45
CA ASP A 696 -20.51 14.18 -18.68
C ASP A 696 -21.23 13.53 -19.88
N LEU A 697 -20.49 13.21 -20.95
CA LEU A 697 -21.04 12.40 -22.05
C LEU A 697 -21.42 10.99 -21.60
N LEU A 698 -20.57 10.29 -20.83
CA LEU A 698 -20.87 8.95 -20.33
C LEU A 698 -22.13 8.93 -19.47
N HIS A 699 -22.33 9.95 -18.62
CA HIS A 699 -23.56 10.14 -17.88
C HIS A 699 -24.77 10.27 -18.80
N ARG A 700 -24.73 11.14 -19.81
CA ARG A 700 -25.86 11.32 -20.74
C ARG A 700 -26.17 10.10 -21.59
N VAL A 701 -25.14 9.38 -22.05
CA VAL A 701 -25.31 8.12 -22.75
C VAL A 701 -25.94 7.08 -21.82
N GLY A 702 -25.48 7.01 -20.58
CA GLY A 702 -26.05 6.14 -19.55
C GLY A 702 -27.51 6.48 -19.24
N GLU A 703 -27.84 7.75 -19.07
CA GLU A 703 -29.22 8.23 -18.87
C GLU A 703 -30.11 7.87 -20.05
N PHE A 704 -29.62 7.99 -21.29
CA PHE A 704 -30.37 7.57 -22.47
C PHE A 704 -30.69 6.07 -22.42
N PHE A 705 -29.73 5.21 -22.08
CA PHE A 705 -29.98 3.77 -21.91
C PHE A 705 -30.91 3.46 -20.74
N GLU A 706 -30.78 4.16 -19.62
CA GLU A 706 -31.71 4.06 -18.50
C GLU A 706 -33.16 4.36 -18.94
N PHE A 707 -33.35 5.37 -19.78
CA PHE A 707 -34.66 5.77 -20.28
C PHE A 707 -35.27 4.70 -21.17
N GLU A 708 -34.51 4.28 -22.19
CA GLU A 708 -34.88 3.21 -23.11
C GLU A 708 -35.25 1.92 -22.38
N ALA A 709 -34.39 1.48 -21.44
CA ALA A 709 -34.60 0.26 -20.68
C ALA A 709 -35.87 0.32 -19.84
N MET A 710 -36.10 1.43 -19.13
CA MET A 710 -37.22 1.54 -18.19
C MET A 710 -38.56 1.70 -18.88
N PHE A 711 -38.66 2.47 -19.97
CA PHE A 711 -39.91 2.54 -20.73
C PHE A 711 -40.28 1.18 -21.32
N ALA A 712 -39.29 0.46 -21.88
CA ALA A 712 -39.52 -0.87 -22.44
C ALA A 712 -39.90 -1.89 -21.36
N HIS A 713 -39.15 -1.92 -20.25
CA HIS A 713 -39.40 -2.78 -19.11
C HIS A 713 -40.80 -2.56 -18.52
N ASP A 714 -41.14 -1.34 -18.10
CA ASP A 714 -42.40 -1.06 -17.41
C ASP A 714 -43.61 -1.26 -18.33
N CYS A 715 -43.48 -0.96 -19.62
CA CYS A 715 -44.50 -1.27 -20.61
C CYS A 715 -44.71 -2.79 -20.76
N SER A 716 -43.63 -3.58 -20.82
CA SER A 716 -43.71 -5.05 -20.96
C SER A 716 -44.30 -5.74 -19.73
N ARG A 717 -44.23 -5.08 -18.56
CA ARG A 717 -44.71 -5.60 -17.28
C ARG A 717 -46.05 -5.04 -16.85
N PHE A 718 -46.71 -4.23 -17.69
CA PHE A 718 -48.00 -3.61 -17.37
C PHE A 718 -49.04 -4.62 -16.88
N ASP A 719 -49.23 -5.74 -17.58
CA ASP A 719 -50.26 -6.72 -17.20
C ASP A 719 -50.03 -7.35 -15.83
N ARG A 720 -48.76 -7.51 -15.44
CA ARG A 720 -48.35 -7.99 -14.11
C ARG A 720 -48.54 -6.90 -13.05
N ASP A 721 -48.22 -5.66 -13.38
CA ASP A 721 -48.11 -4.56 -12.41
C ASP A 721 -49.43 -3.80 -12.22
N GLN A 722 -50.37 -3.88 -13.17
CA GLN A 722 -51.64 -3.13 -13.11
C GLN A 722 -52.45 -3.41 -11.83
N GLY A 723 -52.39 -4.65 -11.33
CA GLY A 723 -53.12 -5.09 -10.13
C GLY A 723 -52.49 -4.72 -8.79
N ASP A 724 -51.28 -4.15 -8.75
CA ASP A 724 -50.61 -3.73 -7.51
C ASP A 724 -50.26 -2.24 -7.55
N GLU A 725 -50.96 -1.43 -6.77
CA GLU A 725 -50.72 0.02 -6.64
C GLU A 725 -49.35 0.36 -6.03
N ARG A 726 -48.69 -0.60 -5.38
CA ARG A 726 -47.38 -0.38 -4.73
C ARG A 726 -46.22 -0.47 -5.70
N VAL A 727 -46.43 -1.04 -6.89
CA VAL A 727 -45.38 -1.24 -7.90
C VAL A 727 -45.26 0.03 -8.75
N PRO A 728 -44.13 0.75 -8.67
CA PRO A 728 -43.90 1.92 -9.50
C PRO A 728 -43.73 1.47 -10.96
N ASN A 729 -44.63 1.96 -11.82
CA ASN A 729 -44.64 1.65 -13.25
C ASN A 729 -44.96 2.94 -14.04
N ILE A 730 -44.08 3.33 -14.96
CA ILE A 730 -44.21 4.60 -15.69
C ILE A 730 -45.46 4.62 -16.57
N TYR A 731 -45.79 3.53 -17.24
CA TYR A 731 -46.94 3.48 -18.13
C TYR A 731 -48.26 3.57 -17.35
N LYS A 732 -48.32 2.93 -16.17
CA LYS A 732 -49.43 3.11 -15.23
C LYS A 732 -49.56 4.56 -14.78
N ALA A 733 -48.48 5.19 -14.32
CA ALA A 733 -48.48 6.59 -13.90
C ALA A 733 -48.87 7.55 -15.04
N PHE A 734 -48.50 7.24 -16.28
CA PHE A 734 -48.91 8.00 -17.46
C PHE A 734 -50.42 7.91 -17.72
N LEU A 735 -50.98 6.70 -17.65
CA LEU A 735 -52.42 6.48 -17.78
C LEU A 735 -53.18 7.24 -16.69
N ASP A 736 -52.72 7.16 -15.44
CA ASP A 736 -53.33 7.84 -14.29
C ASP A 736 -53.26 9.37 -14.44
N ALA A 737 -52.08 9.92 -14.75
CA ALA A 737 -51.86 11.34 -14.93
C ALA A 737 -52.68 11.95 -16.08
N ARG A 738 -52.91 11.17 -17.15
CA ARG A 738 -53.72 11.59 -18.31
C ARG A 738 -55.16 11.10 -18.25
N ARG A 739 -55.56 10.42 -17.16
CA ARG A 739 -56.90 9.83 -16.96
C ARG A 739 -57.35 8.94 -18.13
N LEU A 740 -56.43 8.13 -18.65
CA LEU A 740 -56.64 7.22 -19.76
C LEU A 740 -56.84 5.79 -19.25
N GLN A 741 -57.62 5.00 -19.98
CA GLN A 741 -57.71 3.55 -19.77
C GLN A 741 -56.70 2.82 -20.67
N HIS A 742 -56.29 1.62 -20.27
CA HIS A 742 -55.43 0.78 -21.11
C HIS A 742 -56.17 0.40 -22.41
N SER A 743 -55.58 0.74 -23.55
CA SER A 743 -56.10 0.44 -24.89
C SER A 743 -54.98 0.51 -25.92
N ALA A 744 -55.21 -0.04 -27.12
CA ALA A 744 -54.25 0.10 -28.22
C ALA A 744 -53.95 1.57 -28.55
N LYS A 745 -54.93 2.47 -28.39
CA LYS A 745 -54.79 3.91 -28.68
C LYS A 745 -53.95 4.64 -27.62
N SER A 746 -54.17 4.36 -26.33
CA SER A 746 -53.38 4.95 -25.24
C SER A 746 -51.95 4.39 -25.22
N LEU A 747 -51.78 3.12 -25.58
CA LEU A 747 -50.46 2.51 -25.74
C LEU A 747 -49.67 3.13 -26.91
N ALA A 748 -50.33 3.38 -28.05
CA ALA A 748 -49.71 4.08 -29.19
C ALA A 748 -49.30 5.50 -28.80
N ARG A 749 -50.20 6.27 -28.18
CA ARG A 749 -49.92 7.63 -27.68
C ARG A 749 -48.72 7.66 -26.72
N TYR A 750 -48.62 6.70 -25.81
CA TYR A 750 -47.48 6.56 -24.90
C TYR A 750 -46.18 6.27 -25.66
N ARG A 751 -46.20 5.31 -26.59
CA ARG A 751 -45.03 4.95 -27.41
C ARG A 751 -44.55 6.12 -28.26
N ASP A 752 -45.46 6.88 -28.88
CA ASP A 752 -45.10 8.06 -29.67
C ASP A 752 -44.40 9.14 -28.82
N ALA A 753 -44.87 9.34 -27.58
CA ALA A 753 -44.25 10.28 -26.65
C ALA A 753 -42.88 9.79 -26.14
N VAL A 754 -42.74 8.49 -25.86
CA VAL A 754 -41.46 7.85 -25.51
C VAL A 754 -40.46 7.99 -26.66
N ASP A 755 -40.87 7.67 -27.88
CA ASP A 755 -40.03 7.74 -29.07
C ASP A 755 -39.57 9.17 -29.36
N SER A 756 -40.47 10.15 -29.19
CA SER A 756 -40.13 11.56 -29.32
C SER A 756 -39.10 12.01 -28.28
N LEU A 757 -39.27 11.62 -27.01
CA LEU A 757 -38.34 11.95 -25.93
C LEU A 757 -36.95 11.33 -26.16
N CYS A 758 -36.91 10.03 -26.48
CA CYS A 758 -35.67 9.30 -26.73
C CYS A 758 -34.97 9.80 -28.00
N MET A 759 -35.71 10.18 -29.05
CA MET A 759 -35.14 10.79 -30.25
C MET A 759 -34.46 12.13 -29.94
N GLY A 760 -35.09 12.98 -29.13
CA GLY A 760 -34.49 14.25 -28.69
C GLY A 760 -33.16 14.05 -27.95
N LYS A 761 -33.13 13.11 -26.99
CA LYS A 761 -31.88 12.75 -26.27
C LYS A 761 -30.82 12.16 -27.20
N ARG A 762 -31.23 11.32 -28.15
CA ARG A 762 -30.32 10.74 -29.16
C ARG A 762 -29.67 11.80 -30.02
N LEU A 763 -30.43 12.78 -30.52
CA LEU A 763 -29.90 13.87 -31.33
C LEU A 763 -28.88 14.70 -30.53
N ALA A 764 -29.18 15.02 -29.27
CA ALA A 764 -28.26 15.74 -28.39
C ALA A 764 -26.92 15.00 -28.17
N ILE A 765 -26.95 13.67 -28.05
CA ILE A 765 -25.73 12.84 -27.94
C ILE A 765 -24.92 12.89 -29.24
N ILE A 766 -25.57 12.85 -30.40
CA ILE A 766 -24.90 12.87 -31.71
C ILE A 766 -24.25 14.24 -31.99
N GLU A 767 -24.99 15.34 -31.76
CA GLU A 767 -24.51 16.70 -32.01
C GLU A 767 -23.23 17.02 -31.23
N GLN A 768 -23.17 16.59 -29.97
CA GLN A 768 -22.01 16.84 -29.12
C GLN A 768 -20.88 15.81 -29.34
N GLY A 769 -21.22 14.57 -29.69
CA GLY A 769 -20.27 13.53 -30.08
C GLY A 769 -19.34 13.98 -31.21
N HIS A 770 -19.87 14.78 -32.15
CA HIS A 770 -19.14 15.32 -33.29
C HIS A 770 -18.26 16.54 -32.92
N ALA A 771 -18.57 17.26 -31.85
CA ALA A 771 -17.88 18.50 -31.46
C ALA A 771 -16.58 18.25 -30.66
N ASP A 772 -16.51 17.15 -29.90
CA ASP A 772 -15.45 16.93 -28.88
C ASP A 772 -14.37 15.90 -29.31
N GLU A 773 -14.27 15.54 -30.61
CA GLU A 773 -13.33 14.53 -31.16
C GLU A 773 -13.21 13.25 -30.29
N ILE A 774 -14.37 12.67 -29.99
CA ILE A 774 -14.48 11.62 -28.98
C ILE A 774 -14.18 10.24 -29.60
N PRO A 775 -13.34 9.39 -28.97
CA PRO A 775 -12.97 8.07 -29.48
C PRO A 775 -14.05 6.99 -29.24
N PHE A 776 -15.34 7.32 -29.30
CA PHE A 776 -16.45 6.39 -29.07
C PHE A 776 -17.30 6.19 -30.33
N ASP A 777 -17.65 4.93 -30.62
CA ASP A 777 -18.59 4.58 -31.68
C ASP A 777 -20.04 4.77 -31.17
N VAL A 778 -20.54 6.00 -31.34
CA VAL A 778 -21.92 6.37 -30.99
C VAL A 778 -22.93 5.48 -31.72
N GLU A 779 -22.63 5.02 -32.93
CA GLU A 779 -23.53 4.17 -33.72
C GLU A 779 -23.63 2.74 -33.14
N LEU A 780 -22.52 2.19 -32.62
CA LEU A 780 -22.49 0.92 -31.91
C LEU A 780 -23.33 0.96 -30.61
N LEU A 781 -23.20 2.03 -29.84
CA LEU A 781 -24.00 2.25 -28.64
C LEU A 781 -25.50 2.37 -28.99
N LEU A 782 -25.84 3.07 -30.08
CA LEU A 782 -27.23 3.16 -30.55
C LEU A 782 -27.78 1.83 -31.09
N LYS A 783 -26.95 0.94 -31.63
CA LYS A 783 -27.33 -0.45 -31.96
C LYS A 783 -27.66 -1.23 -30.70
N ALA A 784 -26.90 -1.07 -29.61
CA ALA A 784 -27.19 -1.68 -28.32
C ALA A 784 -28.56 -1.24 -27.77
N SER A 785 -28.95 0.03 -27.96
CA SER A 785 -30.26 0.54 -27.52
C SER A 785 -31.44 -0.18 -28.18
N ARG A 786 -31.34 -0.43 -29.50
CA ARG A 786 -32.38 -1.17 -30.22
C ARG A 786 -32.50 -2.60 -29.71
N HIS A 787 -31.38 -3.24 -29.42
CA HIS A 787 -31.36 -4.58 -28.85
C HIS A 787 -31.97 -4.63 -27.45
N LEU A 788 -31.72 -3.61 -26.63
CA LEU A 788 -32.30 -3.49 -25.28
C LEU A 788 -33.83 -3.40 -25.32
N ARG A 789 -34.39 -2.65 -26.26
CA ARG A 789 -35.85 -2.62 -26.48
C ARG A 789 -36.41 -3.96 -26.96
N GLN A 790 -35.68 -4.65 -27.85
CA GLN A 790 -36.05 -5.98 -28.33
C GLN A 790 -36.04 -7.03 -27.21
N TYR A 791 -35.09 -6.95 -26.28
CA TYR A 791 -35.03 -7.83 -25.11
C TYR A 791 -36.31 -7.77 -24.26
N TYR A 792 -36.91 -6.58 -24.13
CA TYR A 792 -38.20 -6.40 -23.45
C TYR A 792 -39.43 -6.56 -24.37
N GLY A 793 -39.25 -7.13 -25.57
CA GLY A 793 -40.35 -7.48 -26.47
C GLY A 793 -40.97 -6.29 -27.22
N GLN A 794 -40.30 -5.14 -27.29
CA GLN A 794 -40.75 -4.03 -28.13
C GLN A 794 -40.17 -4.14 -29.54
N THR A 795 -41.06 -4.21 -30.54
CA THR A 795 -40.67 -4.12 -31.95
C THR A 795 -40.28 -2.68 -32.26
N VAL A 796 -39.00 -2.42 -32.50
CA VAL A 796 -38.54 -1.14 -33.04
C VAL A 796 -39.08 -1.04 -34.47
N MET A 797 -39.94 -0.06 -34.74
CA MET A 797 -40.36 0.26 -36.11
C MET A 797 -39.09 0.52 -36.93
N SER A 798 -38.90 -0.26 -37.99
CA SER A 798 -37.84 -0.08 -38.98
C SER A 798 -38.09 1.20 -39.79
N GLY A 799 -37.86 2.35 -39.18
CA GLY A 799 -37.75 3.61 -39.87
C GLY A 799 -36.29 4.03 -39.88
N ASP A 800 -35.61 3.87 -41.01
CA ASP A 800 -34.49 4.74 -41.35
C ASP A 800 -35.05 6.17 -41.40
N LEU A 801 -34.98 6.87 -40.27
CA LEU A 801 -35.26 8.29 -40.18
C LEU A 801 -33.92 9.00 -40.34
N THR A 802 -33.40 8.97 -41.56
CA THR A 802 -32.65 10.12 -42.07
C THR A 802 -33.57 11.33 -41.97
N PRO A 803 -33.06 12.52 -41.62
CA PRO A 803 -33.89 13.71 -41.58
C PRO A 803 -34.48 13.89 -42.97
N ARG A 804 -35.81 13.80 -43.09
CA ARG A 804 -36.50 14.30 -44.27
C ARG A 804 -36.18 15.79 -44.33
N SER A 805 -35.32 16.13 -45.28
CA SER A 805 -35.17 17.49 -45.77
C SER A 805 -36.56 18.00 -46.15
N SER A 806 -37.12 18.87 -45.31
CA SER A 806 -38.12 19.81 -45.78
C SER A 806 -37.34 20.99 -46.34
N THR A 807 -37.05 20.88 -47.64
CA THR A 807 -36.72 22.01 -48.47
C THR A 807 -37.91 22.98 -48.50
N SER A 808 -37.73 24.11 -47.82
CA SER A 808 -38.08 25.43 -48.35
C SER A 808 -36.97 26.35 -47.87
N GLU A 809 -35.99 26.69 -48.70
CA GLU A 809 -36.10 27.86 -49.55
C GLU A 809 -35.45 27.69 -50.94
N ARG A 810 -35.98 28.49 -51.87
CA ARG A 810 -35.63 28.59 -53.29
C ARG A 810 -34.16 28.97 -53.51
N SER A 811 -33.63 28.50 -54.66
CA SER A 811 -32.48 29.03 -55.44
C SER A 811 -31.10 28.92 -54.77
N GLN A 812 -30.00 28.51 -55.40
CA GLN A 812 -29.57 28.44 -56.81
C GLN A 812 -28.61 27.26 -56.98
#